data_AF-A0A9D7UZL3-F1
#
_entry.id   AF-A0A9D7UZL3-F1
#
_cell.length_a   1.000
_cell.length_b   1.000
_cell.length_c   1.000
_cell.angle_alpha   90.00
_cell.angle_beta   90.00
_cell.angle_gamma   90.00
#
_symmetry.space_group_name_H-M   'P 1'
#
loop_
_entity.id
_entity.type
_entity.pdbx_description
1 polymer ?
#
loop_
_entity_poly.entity_id
_entity_poly.type
_entity_poly.pdbx_seq_one_letter_code
_entity_poly.pdbx_strand_id
1 'polypeptide(L)'
;MPHNRHRVLKVIYFFTEEGLTFFVSHIFVSYSRRNLTFVTQLVKDLQQAGLSVWFDQISIQPGDIWEAAIEKGLKEAIAVIVVISPDSMASEYVRKEVNFAQESDQLILPVLYQPAQLFLNLQTIQWVDLSSEAVYPANLQKLIAVLNREPGLSGNSTTPPEEATAVGDTRKLSLALLQHYLHIVTLIAEQTAGHLGWRRLAGSISTASQINPGAQALALTRLNPPTLSRLAALLATSPSAQILHLICRIENDLFFVEDEQGRDIELSIEDLARILQRSPVKVLVIQGLISTVGIQKLLEQSSLQAVLTIGASEVAQQLFAEHFYATLAIGKTVQEAYQTALNRFGIDDTHDFQLVAKHDAVLLDYPPIEKQAVQPIIDPGLPPMRNVPINPDFVGQGQPLLELGEKLNSSRQLMIYGLSGIGKSWLASEFISRYGWRFSDGIVWVQVSEQTRAEDIFNQLRLLLELPLSTPLVELENILRQRRVLMVLDQANDWGNVAELSELAQFISRLDPMGGTRVMLTSWESILGLSDMSGARDLTLVEMQPADAETLIQKLIVDHDLTAEFSDATVLRQFVEKTAFTPWLIKEALRLAQLDGLEAALEDLETLTADTTRLFERHVGVQYQKLSAPTQAFLCRLQGLSDGFDRRLVQAIDSQSREHLRQLIQRQLLRREDRLYTIPPTVRLYLRQRYPLSEAEQDTIDQQVIRYWVQAGGAK
;
A
#
# COMPACT_ATOMS: atom_id res chain seq x y z
N MET A 1 31.45 23.80 1.90
CA MET A 1 31.01 22.92 3.01
C MET A 1 30.38 21.68 2.38
N PRO A 2 30.65 20.45 2.83
CA PRO A 2 30.04 19.29 2.19
C PRO A 2 28.57 19.21 2.60
N HIS A 3 27.67 19.25 1.62
CA HIS A 3 26.26 18.96 1.77
C HIS A 3 26.08 17.48 2.14
N ASN A 4 25.64 17.20 3.37
CA ASN A 4 25.16 15.87 3.76
C ASN A 4 23.85 15.60 3.00
N ARG A 5 23.91 14.82 1.92
CA ARG A 5 22.74 14.22 1.28
C ARG A 5 22.25 13.06 2.15
N HIS A 6 21.17 13.25 2.89
CA HIS A 6 20.48 12.17 3.58
C HIS A 6 19.67 11.36 2.56
N ARG A 7 20.24 10.28 2.02
CA ARG A 7 19.50 9.31 1.21
C ARG A 7 18.65 8.44 2.12
N VAL A 8 17.33 8.49 1.94
CA VAL A 8 16.38 7.59 2.61
C VAL A 8 16.52 6.21 1.99
N LEU A 9 16.93 5.21 2.77
CA LEU A 9 17.00 3.81 2.36
C LEU A 9 15.59 3.29 2.04
N LYS A 10 15.31 3.01 0.76
CA LYS A 10 14.15 2.22 0.35
C LYS A 10 14.42 0.74 0.68
N VAL A 11 14.01 0.30 1.86
CA VAL A 11 14.02 -1.13 2.21
C VAL A 11 12.66 -1.72 1.83
N ILE A 12 12.63 -2.59 0.83
CA ILE A 12 11.42 -3.31 0.40
C ILE A 12 11.45 -4.70 1.04
N TYR A 13 10.40 -5.03 1.80
CA TYR A 13 10.29 -6.30 2.53
C TYR A 13 9.29 -7.24 1.83
N PHE A 14 9.67 -8.50 1.60
CA PHE A 14 8.75 -9.57 1.20
C PHE A 14 8.92 -10.81 2.09
N PHE A 15 7.80 -11.50 2.34
CA PHE A 15 7.75 -12.74 3.11
C PHE A 15 7.82 -13.95 2.18
N THR A 16 8.70 -14.91 2.48
CA THR A 16 8.68 -16.27 1.90
C THR A 16 8.67 -17.33 3.01
N GLU A 17 8.43 -18.59 2.66
CA GLU A 17 8.16 -19.71 3.59
C GLU A 17 9.29 -20.02 4.60
N GLU A 18 10.52 -19.54 4.37
CA GLU A 18 11.66 -19.73 5.29
C GLU A 18 11.93 -18.53 6.23
N GLY A 19 11.12 -17.46 6.14
CA GLY A 19 11.27 -16.25 6.96
C GLY A 19 11.46 -14.97 6.14
N LEU A 20 11.95 -13.92 6.81
CA LEU A 20 12.26 -12.62 6.20
C LEU A 20 13.48 -12.77 5.28
N THR A 21 13.26 -13.16 4.04
CA THR A 21 14.29 -13.05 3.01
C THR A 21 14.51 -11.58 2.69
N PHE A 22 15.67 -11.05 3.08
CA PHE A 22 16.23 -9.89 2.41
C PHE A 22 16.30 -10.26 0.94
N PHE A 23 15.61 -9.51 0.06
CA PHE A 23 16.30 -9.30 -1.19
C PHE A 23 17.51 -8.46 -0.82
N VAL A 24 18.68 -9.07 -0.97
CA VAL A 24 19.91 -8.32 -1.20
C VAL A 24 19.54 -7.41 -2.34
N SER A 25 19.30 -6.13 -2.05
CA SER A 25 18.95 -5.20 -3.10
C SER A 25 20.02 -5.34 -4.16
N HIS A 26 19.61 -5.37 -5.41
CA HIS A 26 20.54 -5.69 -6.47
C HIS A 26 21.15 -4.43 -7.05
N ILE A 27 22.28 -4.62 -7.69
CA ILE A 27 22.89 -3.66 -8.57
C ILE A 27 22.25 -3.86 -9.94
N PHE A 28 21.55 -2.84 -10.45
CA PHE A 28 21.06 -2.86 -11.82
C PHE A 28 22.20 -2.49 -12.76
N VAL A 29 22.41 -3.27 -13.81
CA VAL A 29 23.41 -2.96 -14.84
C VAL A 29 22.71 -2.44 -16.09
N SER A 30 22.84 -1.14 -16.35
CA SER A 30 22.36 -0.48 -17.57
C SER A 30 23.43 -0.55 -18.67
N TYR A 31 23.11 -1.18 -19.79
CA TYR A 31 24.06 -1.43 -20.87
C TYR A 31 23.37 -1.61 -22.23
N SER A 32 24.12 -1.44 -23.32
CA SER A 32 23.67 -1.87 -24.64
C SER A 32 23.88 -3.37 -24.83
N ARG A 33 22.89 -4.09 -25.37
CA ARG A 33 22.98 -5.52 -25.71
C ARG A 33 24.19 -5.88 -26.58
N ARG A 34 24.77 -4.92 -27.31
CA ARG A 34 26.00 -5.10 -28.09
C ARG A 34 27.26 -5.26 -27.24
N ASN A 35 27.19 -4.97 -25.94
CA ASN A 35 28.30 -5.09 -25.00
C ASN A 35 28.13 -6.27 -24.04
N LEU A 36 27.24 -7.20 -24.36
CA LEU A 36 26.86 -8.34 -23.51
C LEU A 36 28.06 -9.16 -23.03
N THR A 37 29.08 -9.39 -23.86
CA THR A 37 30.27 -10.17 -23.48
C THR A 37 31.00 -9.56 -22.29
N PHE A 38 31.22 -8.24 -22.31
CA PHE A 38 31.84 -7.52 -21.20
C PHE A 38 30.93 -7.48 -19.98
N VAL A 39 29.64 -7.22 -20.18
CA VAL A 39 28.67 -7.14 -19.07
C VAL A 39 28.54 -8.48 -18.36
N THR A 40 28.53 -9.60 -19.09
CA THR A 40 28.45 -10.94 -18.49
C THR A 40 29.68 -11.23 -17.63
N GLN A 41 30.88 -10.81 -18.07
CA GLN A 41 32.10 -10.92 -17.28
C GLN A 41 32.03 -10.06 -16.02
N LEU A 42 31.64 -8.78 -16.16
CA LEU A 42 31.50 -7.86 -15.04
C LEU A 42 30.49 -8.36 -14.00
N VAL A 43 29.33 -8.86 -14.43
CA VAL A 43 28.32 -9.40 -13.51
C VAL A 43 28.84 -10.62 -12.78
N LYS A 44 29.51 -11.54 -13.48
CA LYS A 44 30.10 -12.73 -12.86
C LYS A 44 31.11 -12.33 -11.77
N ASP A 45 31.95 -11.35 -12.04
CA ASP A 45 32.98 -10.89 -11.11
C ASP A 45 32.37 -10.18 -9.89
N LEU A 46 31.30 -9.40 -10.08
CA LEU A 46 30.54 -8.78 -8.98
C LEU A 46 29.81 -9.82 -8.12
N GLN A 47 29.20 -10.84 -8.73
CA GLN A 47 28.56 -11.96 -8.02
C GLN A 47 29.56 -12.78 -7.21
N GLN A 48 30.76 -13.03 -7.76
CA GLN A 48 31.85 -13.70 -7.03
C GLN A 48 32.31 -12.91 -5.80
N ALA A 49 32.12 -11.59 -5.79
CA ALA A 49 32.39 -10.73 -4.65
C ALA A 49 31.24 -10.68 -3.63
N GLY A 50 30.18 -11.49 -3.79
CA GLY A 50 29.04 -11.57 -2.87
C GLY A 50 27.98 -10.48 -3.08
N LEU A 51 28.03 -9.75 -4.21
CA LEU A 51 27.07 -8.71 -4.55
C LEU A 51 25.90 -9.28 -5.37
N SER A 52 24.68 -8.87 -5.03
CA SER A 52 23.48 -9.19 -5.82
C SER A 52 23.42 -8.27 -7.05
N VAL A 53 23.28 -8.84 -8.25
CA VAL A 53 23.31 -8.11 -9.52
C VAL A 53 22.12 -8.53 -10.38
N TRP A 54 21.39 -7.54 -10.91
CA TRP A 54 20.25 -7.70 -11.79
C TRP A 54 20.61 -7.22 -13.20
N PHE A 55 20.40 -8.08 -14.19
CA PHE A 55 20.44 -7.71 -15.61
C PHE A 55 19.62 -8.69 -16.47
N ASP A 56 19.19 -8.21 -17.63
CA ASP A 56 18.13 -8.77 -18.47
C ASP A 56 18.24 -10.25 -18.88
N GLN A 57 19.43 -10.87 -18.91
CA GLN A 57 19.58 -12.30 -19.27
C GLN A 57 19.46 -13.28 -18.11
N ILE A 58 19.70 -12.85 -16.87
CA ILE A 58 19.62 -13.71 -15.68
C ILE A 58 18.30 -13.50 -14.94
N SER A 59 17.74 -12.29 -15.03
CA SER A 59 16.67 -11.84 -14.14
C SER A 59 15.28 -11.75 -14.80
N ILE A 60 15.16 -12.07 -16.10
CA ILE A 60 13.89 -12.10 -16.84
C ILE A 60 13.60 -13.55 -17.25
N GLN A 61 12.47 -14.10 -16.79
CA GLN A 61 12.04 -15.47 -17.09
C GLN A 61 11.20 -15.52 -18.39
N PRO A 62 11.18 -16.65 -19.11
CA PRO A 62 10.27 -16.82 -20.26
C PRO A 62 8.80 -16.66 -19.82
N GLY A 63 8.12 -15.63 -20.32
CA GLY A 63 6.74 -15.28 -19.95
C GLY A 63 6.59 -13.92 -19.26
N ASP A 64 7.69 -13.30 -18.81
CA ASP A 64 7.66 -11.95 -18.22
C ASP A 64 7.42 -10.89 -19.29
N ILE A 65 6.62 -9.86 -18.96
CA ILE A 65 6.53 -8.64 -19.76
C ILE A 65 7.87 -7.91 -19.60
N TRP A 66 8.71 -8.03 -20.63
CA TRP A 66 10.11 -7.59 -20.63
C TRP A 66 10.31 -6.18 -20.08
N GLU A 67 9.48 -5.21 -20.52
CA GLU A 67 9.58 -3.81 -20.08
C GLU A 67 9.20 -3.63 -18.60
N ALA A 68 8.17 -4.34 -18.12
CA ALA A 68 7.77 -4.29 -16.72
C ALA A 68 8.80 -4.96 -15.79
N ALA A 69 9.48 -6.01 -16.27
CA ALA A 69 10.55 -6.66 -15.53
C ALA A 69 11.79 -5.75 -15.43
N ILE A 70 12.17 -5.06 -16.50
CA ILE A 70 13.23 -4.03 -16.48
C ILE A 70 12.87 -2.88 -15.54
N GLU A 71 11.66 -2.35 -15.63
CA GLU A 71 11.23 -1.23 -14.79
C GLU A 71 11.19 -1.62 -13.31
N LYS A 72 10.72 -2.84 -13.00
CA LYS A 72 10.75 -3.40 -11.64
C LYS A 72 12.19 -3.57 -11.15
N GLY A 73 13.06 -4.18 -11.97
CA GLY A 73 14.48 -4.34 -11.67
C GLY A 73 15.16 -3.00 -11.41
N LEU A 74 14.87 -1.97 -12.20
CA LEU A 74 15.43 -0.64 -12.00
C LEU A 74 14.89 0.02 -10.72
N LYS A 75 13.59 -0.07 -10.46
CA LYS A 75 12.93 0.49 -9.25
C LYS A 75 13.45 -0.10 -7.94
N GLU A 76 13.78 -1.38 -7.95
CA GLU A 76 14.20 -2.14 -6.77
C GLU A 76 15.72 -2.07 -6.51
N ALA A 77 16.50 -1.46 -7.43
CA ALA A 77 17.95 -1.38 -7.32
C ALA A 77 18.42 -0.32 -6.31
N ILE A 78 19.50 -0.60 -5.57
CA ILE A 78 20.18 0.40 -4.73
C ILE A 78 21.20 1.20 -5.54
N ALA A 79 21.88 0.53 -6.46
CA ALA A 79 22.89 1.11 -7.32
C ALA A 79 22.63 0.74 -8.78
N VAL A 80 22.91 1.67 -9.67
CA VAL A 80 22.82 1.52 -11.12
C VAL A 80 24.21 1.67 -11.71
N ILE A 81 24.79 0.57 -12.18
CA ILE A 81 26.02 0.59 -12.97
C ILE A 81 25.66 0.94 -14.40
N VAL A 82 26.24 2.02 -14.93
CA VAL A 82 26.03 2.44 -16.31
C VAL A 82 27.27 2.10 -17.12
N VAL A 83 27.16 1.13 -18.02
CA VAL A 83 28.28 0.70 -18.87
C VAL A 83 28.46 1.69 -20.02
N ILE A 84 29.52 2.49 -19.95
CA ILE A 84 29.85 3.50 -20.95
C ILE A 84 30.51 2.83 -22.15
N SER A 85 29.82 2.94 -23.29
CA SER A 85 30.31 2.60 -24.63
C SER A 85 29.60 3.51 -25.65
N PRO A 86 30.10 3.63 -26.90
CA PRO A 86 29.40 4.36 -27.95
C PRO A 86 27.96 3.88 -28.16
N ASP A 87 27.73 2.56 -28.09
CA ASP A 87 26.39 1.98 -28.27
C ASP A 87 25.46 2.26 -27.08
N SER A 88 25.98 2.24 -25.83
CA SER A 88 25.18 2.58 -24.65
C SER A 88 24.81 4.07 -24.61
N MET A 89 25.75 4.96 -24.98
CA MET A 89 25.49 6.41 -24.99
C MET A 89 24.60 6.85 -26.16
N ALA A 90 24.43 6.01 -27.19
CA ALA A 90 23.46 6.24 -28.26
C ALA A 90 22.05 5.67 -27.96
N SER A 91 21.90 4.89 -26.87
CA SER A 91 20.64 4.18 -26.55
C SER A 91 19.64 5.06 -25.79
N GLU A 92 18.41 5.18 -26.29
CA GLU A 92 17.32 5.86 -25.59
C GLU A 92 16.89 5.11 -24.32
N TYR A 93 16.99 3.78 -24.30
CA TYR A 93 16.67 2.97 -23.12
C TYR A 93 17.65 3.24 -21.98
N VAL A 94 18.97 3.21 -22.27
CA VAL A 94 20.01 3.56 -21.28
C VAL A 94 19.81 4.99 -20.79
N ARG A 95 19.42 5.93 -21.67
CA ARG A 95 19.10 7.30 -21.26
C ARG A 95 17.92 7.38 -20.30
N LYS A 96 16.83 6.66 -20.57
CA LYS A 96 15.66 6.60 -19.68
C LYS A 96 16.02 5.99 -18.32
N GLU A 97 16.80 4.92 -18.31
CA GLU A 97 17.24 4.25 -17.07
C GLU A 97 18.14 5.16 -16.22
N VAL A 98 19.07 5.89 -16.84
CA VAL A 98 19.94 6.85 -16.16
C VAL A 98 19.13 8.02 -15.58
N ASN A 99 18.18 8.56 -16.34
CA ASN A 99 17.31 9.64 -15.86
C ASN A 99 16.45 9.17 -14.69
N PHE A 100 15.84 7.99 -14.80
CA PHE A 100 15.06 7.40 -13.71
C PHE A 100 15.91 7.19 -12.45
N ALA A 101 17.13 6.68 -12.59
CA ALA A 101 18.04 6.46 -11.47
C ALA A 101 18.42 7.77 -10.78
N GLN A 102 18.56 8.85 -11.57
CA GLN A 102 18.86 10.18 -11.05
C GLN A 102 17.65 10.81 -10.34
N GLU A 103 16.45 10.69 -10.93
CA GLU A 103 15.18 11.14 -10.34
C GLU A 103 14.83 10.38 -9.06
N SER A 104 15.21 9.11 -8.99
CA SER A 104 14.98 8.23 -7.84
C SER A 104 16.09 8.29 -6.78
N ASP A 105 17.05 9.19 -6.94
CA ASP A 105 18.20 9.39 -6.05
C ASP A 105 19.06 8.12 -5.82
N GLN A 106 19.06 7.19 -6.78
CA GLN A 106 19.83 5.95 -6.74
C GLN A 106 21.33 6.23 -6.91
N LEU A 107 22.19 5.32 -6.41
CA LEU A 107 23.64 5.44 -6.64
C LEU A 107 23.97 5.12 -8.11
N ILE A 108 24.32 6.12 -8.90
CA ILE A 108 24.77 5.92 -10.29
C ILE A 108 26.30 5.75 -10.31
N LEU A 109 26.77 4.62 -10.83
CA LEU A 109 28.19 4.30 -10.99
C LEU A 109 28.52 4.10 -12.46
N PRO A 110 29.05 5.13 -13.15
CA PRO A 110 29.47 4.98 -14.54
C PRO A 110 30.74 4.12 -14.61
N VAL A 111 30.72 3.11 -15.48
CA VAL A 111 31.84 2.20 -15.73
C VAL A 111 32.30 2.36 -17.17
N LEU A 112 33.53 2.82 -17.37
CA LEU A 112 34.11 3.00 -18.70
C LEU A 112 34.55 1.65 -19.28
N TYR A 113 33.85 1.20 -20.32
CA TYR A 113 34.22 0.03 -21.12
C TYR A 113 34.87 0.46 -22.45
N GLN A 114 34.29 1.46 -23.13
CA GLN A 114 34.84 2.06 -24.35
C GLN A 114 34.68 3.58 -24.32
N PRO A 115 35.65 4.37 -24.82
CA PRO A 115 35.53 5.81 -24.91
C PRO A 115 34.28 6.24 -25.68
N ALA A 116 33.44 7.09 -25.08
CA ALA A 116 32.19 7.56 -25.66
C ALA A 116 31.84 8.97 -25.18
N GLN A 117 31.01 9.68 -25.93
CA GLN A 117 30.46 10.97 -25.50
C GLN A 117 29.34 10.72 -24.49
N LEU A 118 29.52 11.21 -23.26
CA LEU A 118 28.58 10.99 -22.16
C LEU A 118 27.37 11.91 -22.23
N PHE A 119 26.23 11.43 -21.71
CA PHE A 119 25.09 12.28 -21.37
C PHE A 119 25.50 13.37 -20.38
N LEU A 120 24.85 14.53 -20.46
CA LEU A 120 25.20 15.70 -19.65
C LEU A 120 25.22 15.39 -18.14
N ASN A 121 24.27 14.57 -17.67
CA ASN A 121 24.16 14.12 -16.28
C ASN A 121 25.23 13.12 -15.83
N LEU A 122 25.90 12.43 -16.76
CA LEU A 122 27.01 11.54 -16.44
C LEU A 122 28.37 12.26 -16.46
N GLN A 123 28.47 13.44 -17.08
CA GLN A 123 29.72 14.22 -17.15
C GLN A 123 30.17 14.76 -15.78
N THR A 124 29.23 14.93 -14.84
CA THR A 124 29.49 15.42 -13.49
C THR A 124 29.80 14.29 -12.49
N ILE A 125 29.75 13.03 -12.94
CA ILE A 125 29.96 11.84 -12.08
C ILE A 125 31.29 11.18 -12.45
N GLN A 126 32.11 10.88 -11.45
CA GLN A 126 33.38 10.19 -11.68
C GLN A 126 33.14 8.73 -12.10
N TRP A 127 33.79 8.28 -13.18
CA TRP A 127 33.68 6.91 -13.67
C TRP A 127 34.81 6.01 -13.17
N VAL A 128 34.55 4.69 -13.14
CA VAL A 128 35.55 3.65 -12.93
C VAL A 128 35.99 3.09 -14.28
N ASP A 129 37.29 3.11 -14.57
CA ASP A 129 37.83 2.61 -15.84
C ASP A 129 38.07 1.09 -15.80
N LEU A 130 37.27 0.34 -16.57
CA LEU A 130 37.41 -1.11 -16.77
C LEU A 130 37.70 -1.46 -18.24
N SER A 131 38.21 -0.51 -19.04
CA SER A 131 38.33 -0.62 -20.49
C SER A 131 39.47 -1.52 -21.01
N SER A 132 40.44 -1.87 -20.15
CA SER A 132 41.56 -2.76 -20.53
C SER A 132 41.87 -3.81 -19.47
N GLU A 133 42.36 -4.99 -19.92
CA GLU A 133 42.71 -6.10 -19.03
C GLU A 133 43.79 -5.73 -17.99
N ALA A 134 44.68 -4.79 -18.32
CA ALA A 134 45.73 -4.34 -17.41
C ALA A 134 45.19 -3.52 -16.22
N VAL A 135 44.10 -2.77 -16.40
CA VAL A 135 43.50 -1.91 -15.36
C VAL A 135 42.30 -2.55 -14.68
N TYR A 136 41.67 -3.53 -15.35
CA TYR A 136 40.43 -4.17 -14.92
C TYR A 136 40.50 -4.73 -13.48
N PRO A 137 41.49 -5.55 -13.06
CA PRO A 137 41.47 -6.15 -11.73
C PRO A 137 41.56 -5.12 -10.59
N ALA A 138 42.43 -4.10 -10.74
CA ALA A 138 42.64 -3.10 -9.71
C ALA A 138 41.45 -2.14 -9.59
N ASN A 139 40.80 -1.79 -10.70
CA ASN A 139 39.66 -0.88 -10.71
C ASN A 139 38.35 -1.60 -10.38
N LEU A 140 38.22 -2.89 -10.69
CA LEU A 140 37.12 -3.73 -10.22
C LEU A 140 37.08 -3.77 -8.69
N GLN A 141 38.23 -3.91 -8.03
CA GLN A 141 38.31 -3.86 -6.56
C GLN A 141 37.88 -2.51 -6.00
N LYS A 142 38.15 -1.40 -6.70
CA LYS A 142 37.65 -0.07 -6.30
C LYS A 142 36.13 0.02 -6.46
N LEU A 143 35.58 -0.51 -7.56
CA LEU A 143 34.14 -0.58 -7.80
C LEU A 143 33.43 -1.39 -6.71
N ILE A 144 33.95 -2.57 -6.38
CA ILE A 144 33.46 -3.43 -5.30
C ILE A 144 33.55 -2.72 -3.95
N ALA A 145 34.64 -2.01 -3.67
CA ALA A 145 34.78 -1.25 -2.43
C ALA A 145 33.79 -0.08 -2.29
N VAL A 146 33.39 0.54 -3.41
CA VAL A 146 32.32 1.56 -3.42
C VAL A 146 30.97 0.91 -3.19
N LEU A 147 30.67 -0.19 -3.87
CA LEU A 147 29.42 -0.92 -3.73
C LEU A 147 29.22 -1.52 -2.33
N ASN A 148 30.28 -2.05 -1.71
CA ASN A 148 30.23 -2.58 -0.35
C ASN A 148 30.03 -1.52 0.75
N ARG A 149 30.16 -0.22 0.42
CA ARG A 149 29.82 0.87 1.35
C ARG A 149 28.34 1.20 1.36
N GLU A 150 27.57 0.70 0.40
CA GLU A 150 26.12 0.89 0.35
C GLU A 150 25.42 -0.13 1.27
N PRO A 151 24.60 0.34 2.24
CA PRO A 151 23.84 -0.55 3.11
C PRO A 151 22.85 -1.40 2.28
N GLY A 152 22.92 -2.73 2.39
CA GLY A 152 22.00 -3.65 1.71
C GLY A 152 22.57 -4.47 0.54
N LEU A 153 23.82 -4.24 0.12
CA LEU A 153 24.48 -4.99 -0.96
C LEU A 153 25.39 -6.15 -0.47
N SER A 154 25.72 -6.24 0.82
CA SER A 154 26.65 -7.24 1.37
C SER A 154 25.92 -8.42 2.02
N GLY A 155 25.83 -9.54 1.29
CA GLY A 155 25.30 -10.81 1.80
C GLY A 155 26.38 -11.90 1.89
N ASN A 156 26.79 -12.28 3.10
CA ASN A 156 27.50 -13.54 3.29
C ASN A 156 26.48 -14.69 3.27
N SER A 157 26.64 -15.57 2.29
CA SER A 157 25.95 -16.86 2.15
C SER A 157 26.11 -17.75 3.39
N THR A 158 25.04 -18.34 3.89
CA THR A 158 25.11 -19.65 4.57
C THR A 158 24.01 -20.56 4.05
N THR A 159 24.43 -21.77 3.69
CA THR A 159 23.64 -22.90 3.20
C THR A 159 22.54 -23.32 4.17
N PRO A 160 21.37 -23.81 3.69
CA PRO A 160 20.35 -24.37 4.57
C PRO A 160 20.84 -25.71 5.17
N PRO A 161 20.46 -26.06 6.41
CA PRO A 161 20.66 -27.41 6.91
C PRO A 161 19.77 -28.38 6.14
N GLU A 162 20.38 -29.32 5.42
CA GLU A 162 19.75 -30.56 5.01
C GLU A 162 19.30 -31.33 6.26
N GLU A 163 17.99 -31.29 6.56
CA GLU A 163 17.16 -32.34 7.19
C GLU A 163 15.93 -31.71 7.84
N ALA A 164 14.87 -31.48 7.06
CA ALA A 164 13.50 -31.34 7.56
C ALA A 164 12.50 -31.81 6.50
N THR A 165 12.49 -33.11 6.21
CA THR A 165 11.36 -33.75 5.56
C THR A 165 10.18 -33.84 6.54
N ALA A 166 9.20 -32.93 6.44
CA ALA A 166 7.78 -33.21 6.70
C ALA A 166 6.91 -31.97 6.38
N VAL A 167 5.94 -32.18 5.50
CA VAL A 167 4.80 -31.32 5.17
C VAL A 167 3.99 -30.97 6.44
N GLY A 168 3.72 -29.69 6.67
CA GLY A 168 2.71 -29.25 7.65
C GLY A 168 2.87 -27.81 8.17
N ASP A 169 1.90 -26.95 7.83
CA ASP A 169 1.55 -25.66 8.46
C ASP A 169 2.74 -24.78 8.92
N THR A 170 3.20 -23.88 8.06
CA THR A 170 4.18 -22.81 8.37
C THR A 170 3.78 -21.91 9.55
N ARG A 171 2.47 -21.79 9.89
CA ARG A 171 2.01 -21.12 11.13
C ARG A 171 2.39 -21.85 12.41
N LYS A 172 2.59 -23.18 12.38
CA LYS A 172 3.09 -23.92 13.55
C LYS A 172 4.58 -23.65 13.77
N LEU A 173 5.34 -23.40 12.69
CA LEU A 173 6.75 -23.03 12.74
C LEU A 173 6.95 -21.65 13.39
N SER A 174 6.13 -20.64 13.07
CA SER A 174 6.24 -19.33 13.74
C SER A 174 5.94 -19.44 15.24
N LEU A 175 4.88 -20.15 15.64
CA LEU A 175 4.55 -20.35 17.07
C LEU A 175 5.66 -21.07 17.84
N ALA A 176 6.30 -22.08 17.26
CA ALA A 176 7.43 -22.77 17.89
C ALA A 176 8.68 -21.86 17.99
N LEU A 177 8.92 -21.03 16.98
CA LEU A 177 10.00 -20.04 17.01
C LEU A 177 9.74 -18.97 18.08
N LEU A 178 8.52 -18.42 18.15
CA LEU A 178 8.10 -17.38 19.11
C LEU A 178 8.33 -17.74 20.59
N GLN A 179 8.43 -19.02 20.91
CA GLN A 179 8.78 -19.48 22.28
C GLN A 179 10.22 -19.10 22.70
N HIS A 180 11.07 -18.72 21.74
CA HIS A 180 12.48 -18.41 21.96
C HIS A 180 12.81 -16.91 21.85
N TYR A 181 11.82 -16.03 21.86
CA TYR A 181 12.00 -14.58 21.74
C TYR A 181 11.27 -13.84 22.85
N LEU A 182 11.70 -12.61 23.14
CA LEU A 182 10.82 -11.68 23.86
C LEU A 182 9.66 -11.33 22.93
N HIS A 183 8.47 -11.84 23.24
CA HIS A 183 7.30 -11.72 22.36
C HIS A 183 6.42 -10.54 22.76
N ILE A 184 6.24 -9.65 21.79
CA ILE A 184 5.42 -8.44 21.83
C ILE A 184 4.18 -8.71 20.96
N VAL A 185 3.02 -8.62 21.56
CA VAL A 185 1.73 -8.66 20.85
C VAL A 185 1.28 -7.24 20.62
N THR A 186 1.00 -6.88 19.37
CA THR A 186 0.43 -5.58 19.03
C THR A 186 -1.02 -5.74 18.63
N LEU A 187 -1.89 -5.02 19.33
CA LEU A 187 -3.30 -4.90 18.98
C LEU A 187 -3.52 -3.53 18.36
N ILE A 188 -4.11 -3.51 17.16
CA ILE A 188 -4.28 -2.29 16.38
C ILE A 188 -5.73 -2.10 15.99
N ALA A 189 -6.35 -1.04 16.49
CA ALA A 189 -7.72 -0.68 16.19
C ALA A 189 -7.84 0.81 15.90
N GLU A 190 -7.57 1.18 14.66
CA GLU A 190 -7.63 2.56 14.22
C GLU A 190 -8.39 2.66 12.90
N GLN A 191 -9.50 3.42 12.91
CA GLN A 191 -10.31 3.67 11.71
C GLN A 191 -9.60 4.63 10.75
N THR A 192 -8.82 5.57 11.28
CA THR A 192 -8.03 6.56 10.53
C THR A 192 -6.84 5.89 9.86
N ALA A 193 -7.11 5.40 8.65
CA ALA A 193 -6.19 5.22 7.54
C ALA A 193 -4.70 5.56 7.82
N GLY A 194 -3.99 4.58 8.38
CA GLY A 194 -2.63 4.77 8.84
C GLY A 194 -1.96 3.47 9.24
N HIS A 195 -1.70 2.56 8.29
CA HIS A 195 -0.76 1.45 8.50
C HIS A 195 0.65 1.90 8.97
N LEU A 196 0.90 3.21 9.04
CA LEU A 196 2.08 3.82 9.61
C LEU A 196 2.32 3.44 11.07
N GLY A 197 1.30 3.31 11.93
CA GLY A 197 1.49 2.98 13.36
C GLY A 197 2.17 1.62 13.58
N TRP A 198 1.62 0.55 12.98
CA TRP A 198 2.26 -0.78 12.98
C TRP A 198 3.65 -0.76 12.35
N ARG A 199 3.78 -0.16 11.16
CA ARG A 199 5.03 -0.21 10.38
C ARG A 199 6.15 0.52 11.11
N ARG A 200 5.85 1.64 11.75
CA ARG A 200 6.82 2.36 12.57
C ARG A 200 7.20 1.57 13.80
N LEU A 201 6.25 0.95 14.51
CA LEU A 201 6.60 0.06 15.63
C LEU A 201 7.45 -1.12 15.16
N ALA A 202 7.08 -1.80 14.08
CA ALA A 202 7.87 -2.88 13.48
C ALA A 202 9.28 -2.38 13.09
N GLY A 203 9.37 -1.20 12.48
CA GLY A 203 10.62 -0.52 12.18
C GLY A 203 11.43 -0.23 13.43
N SER A 204 10.81 0.26 14.52
CA SER A 204 11.48 0.50 15.80
C SER A 204 12.01 -0.78 16.42
N ILE A 205 11.27 -1.89 16.32
CA ILE A 205 11.74 -3.22 16.77
C ILE A 205 12.92 -3.70 15.92
N SER A 206 12.89 -3.48 14.60
CA SER A 206 14.02 -3.75 13.71
C SER A 206 15.24 -2.90 14.07
N THR A 207 15.08 -1.59 14.24
CA THR A 207 16.15 -0.67 14.65
C THR A 207 16.69 -1.02 16.03
N ALA A 208 15.82 -1.40 16.98
CA ALA A 208 16.22 -1.81 18.32
C ALA A 208 17.24 -2.96 18.32
N SER A 209 17.09 -3.92 17.39
CA SER A 209 18.05 -5.03 17.21
C SER A 209 19.41 -4.58 16.67
N GLN A 210 19.47 -3.46 15.94
CA GLN A 210 20.70 -2.90 15.39
C GLN A 210 21.47 -2.07 16.41
N ILE A 211 20.75 -1.41 17.34
CA ILE A 211 21.37 -0.59 18.41
C ILE A 211 22.29 -1.47 19.28
N ASN A 212 21.89 -2.71 19.55
CA ASN A 212 22.66 -3.66 20.37
C ASN A 212 22.76 -5.03 19.67
N PRO A 213 23.80 -5.28 18.85
CA PRO A 213 23.95 -6.52 18.09
C PRO A 213 24.08 -7.82 18.93
N GLY A 214 24.30 -7.70 20.24
CA GLY A 214 24.34 -8.83 21.19
C GLY A 214 23.07 -8.98 22.03
N ALA A 215 22.03 -8.20 21.76
CA ALA A 215 20.76 -8.25 22.47
C ALA A 215 19.93 -9.49 22.07
N GLN A 216 18.96 -9.85 22.91
CA GLN A 216 18.01 -10.89 22.56
C GLN A 216 17.12 -10.45 21.41
N ALA A 217 16.83 -11.38 20.51
CA ALA A 217 15.92 -11.09 19.42
C ALA A 217 14.49 -10.88 19.95
N LEU A 218 13.82 -9.91 19.34
CA LEU A 218 12.44 -9.56 19.64
C LEU A 218 11.53 -10.24 18.63
N ALA A 219 10.34 -10.64 19.08
CA ALA A 219 9.29 -11.05 18.19
C ALA A 219 8.09 -10.11 18.34
N LEU A 220 7.54 -9.66 17.23
CA LEU A 220 6.39 -8.77 17.18
C LEU A 220 5.28 -9.44 16.38
N THR A 221 4.11 -9.67 16.98
CA THR A 221 2.94 -10.22 16.28
C THR A 221 1.80 -9.21 16.29
N ARG A 222 1.33 -8.82 15.10
CA ARG A 222 0.13 -8.01 14.94
C ARG A 222 -1.11 -8.88 15.02
N LEU A 223 -2.13 -8.38 15.72
CA LEU A 223 -3.43 -9.02 15.83
C LEU A 223 -4.43 -8.34 14.88
N ASN A 224 -4.91 -9.08 13.86
CA ASN A 224 -5.92 -8.64 12.88
C ASN A 224 -7.07 -9.66 12.80
N PRO A 225 -8.33 -9.30 13.13
CA PRO A 225 -8.79 -8.03 13.67
C PRO A 225 -8.42 -7.93 15.17
N PRO A 226 -8.34 -6.71 15.73
CA PRO A 226 -8.05 -6.40 17.15
C PRO A 226 -9.10 -6.87 18.16
N THR A 227 -9.79 -7.99 17.92
CA THR A 227 -10.87 -8.46 18.78
C THR A 227 -10.36 -9.05 20.09
N LEU A 228 -11.13 -8.84 21.17
CA LEU A 228 -10.88 -9.45 22.46
C LEU A 228 -10.83 -10.98 22.40
N SER A 229 -11.72 -11.61 21.63
CA SER A 229 -11.75 -13.07 21.46
C SER A 229 -10.45 -13.60 20.87
N ARG A 230 -9.88 -12.90 19.88
CA ARG A 230 -8.59 -13.30 19.31
C ARG A 230 -7.41 -12.95 20.19
N LEU A 231 -7.45 -11.83 20.91
CA LEU A 231 -6.44 -11.53 21.91
C LEU A 231 -6.40 -12.64 22.96
N ALA A 232 -7.56 -13.01 23.51
CA ALA A 232 -7.67 -14.10 24.47
C ALA A 232 -7.17 -15.44 23.88
N ALA A 233 -7.54 -15.76 22.63
CA ALA A 233 -7.07 -16.97 21.96
C ALA A 233 -5.55 -16.96 21.74
N LEU A 234 -4.98 -15.84 21.29
CA LEU A 234 -3.54 -15.70 21.05
C LEU A 234 -2.77 -15.82 22.37
N LEU A 235 -3.20 -15.14 23.42
CA LEU A 235 -2.56 -15.20 24.74
C LEU A 235 -2.64 -16.60 25.35
N ALA A 236 -3.71 -17.35 25.07
CA ALA A 236 -3.83 -18.76 25.47
C ALA A 236 -2.86 -19.69 24.73
N THR A 237 -2.50 -19.38 23.49
CA THR A 237 -1.59 -20.19 22.65
C THR A 237 -0.13 -19.73 22.69
N SER A 238 0.15 -18.54 23.22
CA SER A 238 1.46 -17.90 23.19
C SER A 238 1.94 -17.58 24.61
N PRO A 239 2.44 -18.58 25.38
CA PRO A 239 2.87 -18.39 26.75
C PRO A 239 4.08 -17.44 26.91
N SER A 240 4.80 -17.13 25.83
CA SER A 240 5.94 -16.19 25.81
C SER A 240 5.53 -14.73 25.58
N ALA A 241 4.24 -14.43 25.34
CA ALA A 241 3.73 -13.09 25.07
C ALA A 241 3.73 -12.22 26.33
N GLN A 242 4.81 -11.47 26.56
CA GLN A 242 5.01 -10.73 27.80
C GLN A 242 4.65 -9.25 27.72
N ILE A 243 4.63 -8.69 26.51
CA ILE A 243 4.28 -7.30 26.26
C ILE A 243 3.05 -7.24 25.36
N LEU A 244 2.04 -6.50 25.79
CA LEU A 244 0.92 -6.10 24.94
C LEU A 244 1.08 -4.62 24.61
N HIS A 245 1.23 -4.29 23.33
CA HIS A 245 1.27 -2.92 22.83
C HIS A 245 -0.08 -2.61 22.17
N LEU A 246 -0.85 -1.71 22.76
CA LEU A 246 -2.14 -1.25 22.26
C LEU A 246 -1.98 0.02 21.45
N ILE A 247 -2.42 -0.04 20.19
CA ILE A 247 -2.52 1.10 19.27
C ILE A 247 -3.99 1.23 18.92
N CYS A 248 -4.71 2.09 19.62
CA CYS A 248 -6.13 2.27 19.42
C CYS A 248 -6.59 3.65 19.89
N ARG A 249 -7.75 4.10 19.40
CA ARG A 249 -8.41 5.29 19.93
C ARG A 249 -8.85 5.04 21.38
N ILE A 250 -8.66 6.04 22.23
CA ILE A 250 -9.02 5.99 23.65
C ILE A 250 -9.80 7.26 24.00
N GLU A 251 -10.99 7.11 24.58
CA GLU A 251 -11.78 8.23 25.10
C GLU A 251 -12.38 7.86 26.45
N ASN A 252 -12.17 8.71 27.47
CA ASN A 252 -12.72 8.50 28.81
C ASN A 252 -12.46 7.09 29.38
N ASP A 253 -11.21 6.61 29.27
CA ASP A 253 -10.80 5.25 29.68
C ASP A 253 -11.46 4.08 28.93
N LEU A 254 -12.14 4.36 27.82
CA LEU A 254 -12.66 3.33 26.90
C LEU A 254 -11.70 3.16 25.72
N PHE A 255 -11.30 1.92 25.47
CA PHE A 255 -10.50 1.56 24.31
C PHE A 255 -11.43 1.19 23.17
N PHE A 256 -11.29 1.82 22.01
CA PHE A 256 -12.09 1.49 20.84
C PHE A 256 -11.36 0.45 20.01
N VAL A 257 -11.91 -0.76 19.94
CA VAL A 257 -11.41 -1.84 19.08
C VAL A 257 -12.34 -2.14 17.91
N GLU A 258 -11.82 -2.74 16.85
CA GLU A 258 -12.68 -3.25 15.78
C GLU A 258 -13.18 -4.67 16.07
N ASP A 259 -14.45 -4.91 15.74
CA ASP A 259 -15.04 -6.25 15.71
C ASP A 259 -14.65 -7.05 14.46
N GLU A 260 -15.15 -8.28 14.33
CA GLU A 260 -14.85 -9.10 13.14
C GLU A 260 -15.35 -8.49 11.84
N GLN A 261 -16.31 -7.56 11.90
CA GLN A 261 -16.90 -6.85 10.76
C GLN A 261 -16.20 -5.51 10.47
N GLY A 262 -15.36 -5.02 11.39
CA GLY A 262 -14.67 -3.73 11.31
C GLY A 262 -15.36 -2.61 12.09
N ARG A 263 -16.45 -2.91 12.82
CA ARG A 263 -17.20 -1.91 13.59
C ARG A 263 -16.48 -1.60 14.90
N ASP A 264 -16.53 -0.34 15.31
CA ASP A 264 -16.01 0.08 16.61
C ASP A 264 -16.81 -0.58 17.74
N ILE A 265 -16.07 -1.17 18.67
CA ILE A 265 -16.53 -1.70 19.94
C ILE A 265 -15.76 -0.99 21.03
N GLU A 266 -16.49 -0.48 22.01
CA GLU A 266 -15.93 0.07 23.25
C GLU A 266 -15.53 -1.07 24.18
N LEU A 267 -14.30 -1.01 24.68
CA LEU A 267 -13.78 -1.89 25.72
C LEU A 267 -13.49 -1.09 26.97
N SER A 268 -14.05 -1.54 28.09
CA SER A 268 -13.73 -0.97 29.39
C SER A 268 -12.39 -1.51 29.91
N ILE A 269 -11.83 -0.78 30.89
CA ILE A 269 -10.66 -1.22 31.65
C ILE A 269 -10.89 -2.59 32.30
N GLU A 270 -12.08 -2.84 32.84
CA GLU A 270 -12.44 -4.11 33.47
C GLU A 270 -12.46 -5.28 32.46
N ASP A 271 -12.88 -5.03 31.21
CA ASP A 271 -12.85 -6.06 30.16
C ASP A 271 -11.43 -6.43 29.76
N LEU A 272 -10.57 -5.42 29.58
CA LEU A 272 -9.14 -5.63 29.30
C LEU A 272 -8.45 -6.35 30.47
N ALA A 273 -8.69 -5.90 31.70
CA ALA A 273 -8.14 -6.53 32.91
C ALA A 273 -8.54 -8.01 33.03
N ARG A 274 -9.81 -8.35 32.72
CA ARG A 274 -10.32 -9.72 32.78
C ARG A 274 -9.57 -10.68 31.86
N ILE A 275 -9.27 -10.25 30.63
CA ILE A 275 -8.52 -11.06 29.67
C ILE A 275 -7.06 -11.18 30.08
N LEU A 276 -6.49 -10.08 30.57
CA LEU A 276 -5.11 -10.07 31.04
C LEU A 276 -4.92 -10.86 32.34
N GLN A 277 -5.95 -11.05 33.16
CA GLN A 277 -5.88 -11.74 34.45
C GLN A 277 -5.25 -13.13 34.39
N ARG A 278 -5.41 -13.86 33.27
CA ARG A 278 -4.84 -15.20 33.05
C ARG A 278 -3.79 -15.23 31.93
N SER A 279 -3.31 -14.06 31.54
CA SER A 279 -2.33 -13.94 30.46
C SER A 279 -0.89 -13.96 30.97
N PRO A 280 0.08 -14.33 30.13
CA PRO A 280 1.50 -14.18 30.43
C PRO A 280 2.00 -12.72 30.35
N VAL A 281 1.14 -11.77 29.99
CA VAL A 281 1.50 -10.36 29.81
C VAL A 281 1.87 -9.75 31.15
N LYS A 282 3.07 -9.18 31.23
CA LYS A 282 3.59 -8.44 32.39
C LYS A 282 3.55 -6.93 32.16
N VAL A 283 3.69 -6.49 30.91
CA VAL A 283 3.79 -5.07 30.57
C VAL A 283 2.74 -4.71 29.53
N LEU A 284 1.97 -3.68 29.83
CA LEU A 284 1.02 -3.08 28.89
C LEU A 284 1.59 -1.74 28.44
N VAL A 285 1.74 -1.56 27.13
CA VAL A 285 2.10 -0.28 26.50
C VAL A 285 0.87 0.24 25.75
N ILE A 286 0.50 1.48 25.97
CA ILE A 286 -0.70 2.11 25.42
C ILE A 286 -0.28 3.37 24.68
N GLN A 287 -0.60 3.45 23.38
CA GLN A 287 -0.53 4.71 22.63
C GLN A 287 -1.81 5.50 22.91
N GLY A 288 -1.68 6.53 23.74
CA GLY A 288 -2.77 7.30 24.32
C GLY A 288 -2.68 7.37 25.84
N LEU A 289 -3.25 8.42 26.42
CA LEU A 289 -3.34 8.62 27.87
C LEU A 289 -4.64 8.04 28.41
N ILE A 290 -4.55 7.38 29.57
CA ILE A 290 -5.69 6.95 30.38
C ILE A 290 -5.56 7.52 31.79
N SER A 291 -6.64 7.57 32.56
CA SER A 291 -6.62 8.10 33.90
C SER A 291 -5.75 7.28 34.84
N THR A 292 -5.15 7.93 35.84
CA THR A 292 -4.38 7.24 36.90
C THR A 292 -5.21 6.19 37.62
N VAL A 293 -6.51 6.43 37.82
CA VAL A 293 -7.45 5.47 38.41
C VAL A 293 -7.59 4.24 37.51
N GLY A 294 -7.68 4.46 36.20
CA GLY A 294 -7.71 3.41 35.21
C GLY A 294 -6.45 2.53 35.22
N ILE A 295 -5.27 3.16 35.27
CA ILE A 295 -3.99 2.45 35.38
C ILE A 295 -3.93 1.59 36.66
N GLN A 296 -4.35 2.15 37.80
CA GLN A 296 -4.38 1.41 39.07
C GLN A 296 -5.31 0.20 38.99
N LYS A 297 -6.52 0.34 38.44
CA LYS A 297 -7.44 -0.78 38.22
C LYS A 297 -6.83 -1.87 37.35
N LEU A 298 -6.17 -1.52 36.24
CA LEU A 298 -5.49 -2.50 35.37
C LEU A 298 -4.44 -3.29 36.15
N LEU A 299 -3.62 -2.61 36.96
CA LEU A 299 -2.60 -3.26 37.77
C LEU A 299 -3.21 -4.15 38.86
N GLU A 300 -4.28 -3.73 39.54
CA GLU A 300 -4.91 -4.48 40.63
C GLU A 300 -5.70 -5.71 40.14
N GLN A 301 -6.33 -5.62 38.97
CA GLN A 301 -7.29 -6.62 38.48
C GLN A 301 -6.72 -7.55 37.40
N SER A 302 -5.44 -7.44 37.05
CA SER A 302 -4.79 -8.27 36.03
C SER A 302 -3.43 -8.83 36.47
N SER A 303 -2.78 -9.61 35.59
CA SER A 303 -1.41 -10.11 35.78
C SER A 303 -0.32 -9.05 35.59
N LEU A 304 -0.69 -7.83 35.15
CA LEU A 304 0.27 -6.79 34.81
C LEU A 304 1.13 -6.40 36.01
N GLN A 305 2.40 -6.12 35.71
CA GLN A 305 3.38 -5.58 36.64
C GLN A 305 3.71 -4.12 36.33
N ALA A 306 3.53 -3.69 35.07
CA ALA A 306 3.71 -2.31 34.65
C ALA A 306 2.75 -1.91 33.54
N VAL A 307 2.36 -0.63 33.54
CA VAL A 307 1.59 0.02 32.48
C VAL A 307 2.34 1.28 32.04
N LEU A 308 2.61 1.40 30.75
CA LEU A 308 3.20 2.56 30.10
C LEU A 308 2.16 3.21 29.18
N THR A 309 1.85 4.48 29.39
CA THR A 309 0.99 5.27 28.49
C THR A 309 1.82 6.33 27.78
N ILE A 310 1.53 6.56 26.50
CA ILE A 310 2.30 7.46 25.63
C ILE A 310 1.34 8.41 24.90
N GLY A 311 1.35 9.69 25.28
CA GLY A 311 0.58 10.79 24.66
C GLY A 311 1.39 11.66 23.70
N ALA A 312 2.62 11.25 23.36
CA ALA A 312 3.58 12.08 22.61
C ALA A 312 3.29 12.11 21.10
N SER A 313 3.96 13.01 20.37
CA SER A 313 3.95 13.04 18.91
C SER A 313 4.46 11.74 18.28
N GLU A 314 4.05 11.43 17.05
CA GLU A 314 4.42 10.19 16.37
C GLU A 314 5.94 9.96 16.28
N VAL A 315 6.72 11.01 16.03
CA VAL A 315 8.18 10.96 15.96
C VAL A 315 8.77 10.61 17.33
N ALA A 316 8.24 11.22 18.39
CA ALA A 316 8.67 10.94 19.75
C ALA A 316 8.33 9.50 20.18
N GLN A 317 7.15 9.01 19.80
CA GLN A 317 6.74 7.61 20.04
C GLN A 317 7.72 6.63 19.39
N GLN A 318 8.11 6.87 18.12
CA GLN A 318 9.04 6.01 17.40
C GLN A 318 10.43 5.98 18.07
N LEU A 319 11.00 7.15 18.36
CA LEU A 319 12.31 7.25 18.99
C LEU A 319 12.33 6.60 20.39
N PHE A 320 11.25 6.79 21.14
CA PHE A 320 11.06 6.15 22.44
C PHE A 320 11.03 4.62 22.30
N ALA A 321 10.22 4.09 21.38
CA ALA A 321 10.08 2.65 21.15
C ALA A 321 11.43 1.99 20.77
N GLU A 322 12.21 2.60 19.89
CA GLU A 322 13.53 2.11 19.47
C GLU A 322 14.44 1.85 20.67
N HIS A 323 14.52 2.81 21.60
CA HIS A 323 15.41 2.72 22.76
C HIS A 323 14.82 1.86 23.87
N PHE A 324 13.51 1.96 24.10
CA PHE A 324 12.82 1.18 25.11
C PHE A 324 12.96 -0.32 24.82
N TYR A 325 12.66 -0.74 23.59
CA TYR A 325 12.76 -2.15 23.21
C TYR A 325 14.21 -2.62 23.05
N ALA A 326 15.14 -1.76 22.60
CA ALA A 326 16.57 -2.11 22.57
C ALA A 326 17.14 -2.37 23.98
N THR A 327 16.65 -1.61 24.97
CA THR A 327 17.08 -1.75 26.36
C THR A 327 16.44 -2.97 27.02
N LEU A 328 15.15 -3.25 26.74
CA LEU A 328 14.53 -4.51 27.18
C LEU A 328 15.26 -5.73 26.58
N ALA A 329 15.58 -5.69 25.28
CA ALA A 329 16.25 -6.80 24.59
C ALA A 329 17.59 -7.24 25.24
N ILE A 330 18.28 -6.37 25.97
CA ILE A 330 19.52 -6.71 26.70
C ILE A 330 19.28 -7.21 28.14
N GLY A 331 18.03 -7.46 28.53
CA GLY A 331 17.66 -8.02 29.83
C GLY A 331 17.48 -7.00 30.95
N LYS A 332 17.37 -5.71 30.63
CA LYS A 332 17.16 -4.64 31.62
C LYS A 332 15.73 -4.63 32.16
N THR A 333 15.57 -3.99 33.33
CA THR A 333 14.24 -3.78 33.92
C THR A 333 13.41 -2.82 33.09
N VAL A 334 12.09 -2.89 33.23
CA VAL A 334 11.17 -1.96 32.56
C VAL A 334 11.44 -0.51 32.97
N GLN A 335 11.79 -0.27 34.23
CA GLN A 335 12.12 1.06 34.74
C GLN A 335 13.42 1.61 34.12
N GLU A 336 14.47 0.79 34.01
CA GLU A 336 15.72 1.18 33.33
C GLU A 336 15.48 1.46 31.84
N ALA A 337 14.69 0.62 31.17
CA ALA A 337 14.34 0.81 29.76
C ALA A 337 13.56 2.12 29.53
N TYR A 338 12.59 2.40 30.40
CA TYR A 338 11.84 3.65 30.40
C TYR A 338 12.75 4.87 30.57
N GLN A 339 13.62 4.86 31.59
CA GLN A 339 14.54 5.98 31.83
C GLN A 339 15.53 6.17 30.69
N THR A 340 16.03 5.07 30.11
CA THR A 340 16.97 5.12 28.98
C THR A 340 16.31 5.74 27.75
N ALA A 341 15.05 5.39 27.48
CA ALA A 341 14.29 5.99 26.40
C ALA A 341 13.99 7.47 26.66
N LEU A 342 13.60 7.84 27.89
CA LEU A 342 13.34 9.24 28.27
C LEU A 342 14.57 10.15 28.15
N ASN A 343 15.77 9.65 28.43
CA ASN A 343 17.01 10.44 28.33
C ASN A 343 17.32 10.95 26.91
N ARG A 344 16.56 10.52 25.89
CA ARG A 344 16.64 11.05 24.52
C ARG A 344 15.84 12.34 24.32
N PHE A 345 14.97 12.70 25.26
CA PHE A 345 14.08 13.84 25.19
C PHE A 345 14.50 14.94 26.18
N GLY A 346 14.12 16.19 25.90
CA GLY A 346 14.27 17.29 26.86
C GLY A 346 13.29 17.14 28.03
N ILE A 347 13.52 17.86 29.14
CA ILE A 347 12.68 17.78 30.36
C ILE A 347 11.20 18.07 30.04
N ASP A 348 10.93 19.00 29.13
CA ASP A 348 9.57 19.45 28.80
C ASP A 348 8.74 18.36 28.08
N ASP A 349 9.38 17.50 27.29
CA ASP A 349 8.72 16.43 26.48
C ASP A 349 8.45 15.14 27.28
N THR A 350 8.85 15.09 28.56
CA THR A 350 8.72 13.87 29.38
C THR A 350 7.31 13.64 29.93
N HIS A 351 6.47 14.68 29.98
CA HIS A 351 5.10 14.62 30.52
C HIS A 351 4.15 13.75 29.68
N ASP A 352 4.50 13.54 28.42
CA ASP A 352 3.73 12.71 27.48
C ASP A 352 4.00 11.21 27.66
N PHE A 353 4.89 10.82 28.57
CA PHE A 353 5.18 9.43 28.89
C PHE A 353 4.91 9.19 30.37
N GLN A 354 4.11 8.17 30.69
CA GLN A 354 3.80 7.81 32.08
C GLN A 354 3.93 6.30 32.29
N LEU A 355 4.88 5.91 33.13
CA LEU A 355 5.06 4.54 33.60
C LEU A 355 4.56 4.40 35.03
N VAL A 356 3.69 3.42 35.27
CA VAL A 356 3.32 2.97 36.62
C VAL A 356 3.63 1.48 36.74
N ALA A 357 4.53 1.15 37.66
CA ALA A 357 4.93 -0.23 37.94
C ALA A 357 4.60 -0.60 39.38
N LYS A 358 4.30 -1.89 39.64
CA LYS A 358 4.12 -2.42 41.00
C LYS A 358 5.42 -2.40 41.81
N HIS A 359 6.55 -2.54 41.12
CA HIS A 359 7.90 -2.56 41.69
C HIS A 359 8.89 -1.94 40.68
N ASP A 360 10.00 -1.36 41.14
CA ASP A 360 11.00 -0.78 40.23
C ASP A 360 11.76 -1.85 39.40
N ALA A 361 11.79 -3.10 39.88
CA ALA A 361 12.52 -4.21 39.28
C ALA A 361 11.64 -5.17 38.47
N VAL A 362 10.71 -4.65 37.66
CA VAL A 362 9.93 -5.49 36.73
C VAL A 362 10.88 -6.05 35.65
N LEU A 363 11.03 -7.37 35.64
CA LEU A 363 11.84 -8.11 34.67
C LEU A 363 10.94 -8.99 33.79
N LEU A 364 11.32 -9.05 32.52
CA LEU A 364 10.75 -9.97 31.55
C LEU A 364 11.51 -11.30 31.62
N ASP A 365 10.83 -12.39 31.28
CA ASP A 365 11.39 -13.72 31.18
C ASP A 365 12.07 -13.85 29.83
N TYR A 366 13.38 -14.03 29.85
CA TYR A 366 14.15 -14.14 28.64
C TYR A 366 14.47 -15.60 28.35
N PRO A 367 14.29 -16.08 27.11
CA PRO A 367 14.72 -17.40 26.69
C PRO A 367 16.25 -17.56 26.86
N PRO A 368 16.75 -18.80 26.99
CA PRO A 368 18.17 -19.07 27.20
C PRO A 368 19.05 -18.46 26.09
N ILE A 369 20.16 -17.83 26.49
CA ILE A 369 21.07 -17.06 25.63
C ILE A 369 21.70 -17.91 24.50
N GLU A 370 21.80 -19.22 24.68
CA GLU A 370 22.41 -20.16 23.72
C GLU A 370 21.62 -20.32 22.40
N LYS A 371 20.45 -19.67 22.27
CA LYS A 371 19.62 -19.61 21.07
C LYS A 371 19.44 -18.16 20.57
N GLN A 372 20.52 -17.38 20.52
CA GLN A 372 20.52 -16.02 19.98
C GLN A 372 20.18 -16.04 18.49
N ALA A 373 19.04 -15.45 18.13
CA ALA A 373 18.77 -15.08 16.75
C ALA A 373 19.41 -13.71 16.45
N VAL A 374 19.90 -13.55 15.23
CA VAL A 374 20.57 -12.33 14.77
C VAL A 374 19.58 -11.22 14.45
N GLN A 375 18.28 -11.54 14.31
CA GLN A 375 17.25 -10.61 13.82
C GLN A 375 15.89 -10.82 14.48
N PRO A 376 15.06 -9.76 14.54
CA PRO A 376 13.71 -9.85 15.08
C PRO A 376 12.75 -10.55 14.12
N ILE A 377 11.76 -11.25 14.69
CA ILE A 377 10.65 -11.85 13.94
C ILE A 377 9.49 -10.86 13.93
N ILE A 378 9.04 -10.43 12.75
CA ILE A 378 7.86 -9.58 12.59
C ILE A 378 6.75 -10.38 11.89
N ASP A 379 5.68 -10.68 12.61
CA ASP A 379 4.48 -11.31 12.08
C ASP A 379 3.37 -10.25 11.88
N PRO A 380 2.99 -9.92 10.63
CA PRO A 380 1.98 -8.91 10.34
C PRO A 380 0.54 -9.39 10.59
N GLY A 381 0.34 -10.65 10.99
CA GLY A 381 -1.00 -11.20 11.27
C GLY A 381 -1.88 -11.34 10.02
N LEU A 382 -1.26 -11.40 8.83
CA LEU A 382 -1.93 -11.54 7.54
C LEU A 382 -1.74 -12.96 6.97
N PRO A 383 -2.66 -13.48 6.15
CA PRO A 383 -2.50 -14.78 5.49
C PRO A 383 -1.44 -14.71 4.39
N PRO A 384 -1.08 -15.84 3.75
CA PRO A 384 -0.25 -15.83 2.55
C PRO A 384 -0.87 -14.90 1.48
N MET A 385 -0.07 -14.03 0.88
CA MET A 385 -0.53 -13.06 -0.11
C MET A 385 0.36 -13.12 -1.35
N ARG A 386 -0.24 -13.06 -2.54
CA ARG A 386 0.47 -12.93 -3.80
C ARG A 386 0.06 -11.65 -4.51
N ASN A 387 1.06 -10.84 -4.86
CA ASN A 387 0.95 -9.61 -5.67
C ASN A 387 0.03 -8.52 -5.09
N VAL A 388 -0.29 -8.54 -3.80
CA VAL A 388 -1.14 -7.51 -3.18
C VAL A 388 -0.36 -6.20 -3.12
N PRO A 389 -0.84 -5.11 -3.73
CA PRO A 389 -0.14 -3.83 -3.70
C PRO A 389 -0.18 -3.23 -2.31
N ILE A 390 0.89 -2.53 -1.93
CA ILE A 390 0.95 -1.74 -0.71
C ILE A 390 0.49 -0.31 -1.01
N ASN A 391 -0.50 0.18 -0.26
CA ASN A 391 -0.93 1.57 -0.34
C ASN A 391 -0.60 2.32 0.96
N PRO A 392 0.48 3.14 1.00
CA PRO A 392 0.79 3.94 2.18
C PRO A 392 -0.11 5.17 2.33
N ASP A 393 -0.74 5.63 1.24
CA ASP A 393 -1.42 6.94 1.18
C ASP A 393 -2.95 6.81 1.31
N PHE A 394 -3.44 5.68 1.80
CA PHE A 394 -4.86 5.56 2.07
C PHE A 394 -5.26 6.59 3.14
N VAL A 395 -6.36 7.31 2.90
CA VAL A 395 -6.98 8.28 3.82
C VAL A 395 -8.50 8.24 3.62
N GLY A 396 -9.25 8.36 4.72
CA GLY A 396 -10.71 8.39 4.68
C GLY A 396 -11.34 7.04 4.36
N GLN A 397 -12.60 7.05 3.90
CA GLN A 397 -13.31 5.88 3.35
C GLN A 397 -13.72 4.79 4.35
N GLY A 398 -13.87 5.10 5.64
CA GLY A 398 -14.32 4.12 6.65
C GLY A 398 -15.68 3.48 6.32
N GLN A 399 -16.65 4.28 5.87
CA GLN A 399 -17.97 3.76 5.50
C GLN A 399 -17.93 2.82 4.27
N PRO A 400 -17.29 3.18 3.14
CA PRO A 400 -17.08 2.25 2.03
C PRO A 400 -16.32 0.97 2.42
N LEU A 401 -15.35 1.06 3.34
CA LEU A 401 -14.60 -0.09 3.82
C LEU A 401 -15.48 -1.06 4.64
N LEU A 402 -16.34 -0.51 5.52
CA LEU A 402 -17.33 -1.26 6.27
C LEU A 402 -18.35 -1.92 5.33
N GLU A 403 -18.92 -1.15 4.42
CA GLU A 403 -19.91 -1.64 3.45
C GLU A 403 -19.30 -2.74 2.56
N LEU A 404 -18.04 -2.59 2.15
CA LEU A 404 -17.29 -3.61 1.43
C LEU A 404 -17.18 -4.90 2.26
N GLY A 405 -16.81 -4.79 3.54
CA GLY A 405 -16.71 -5.93 4.45
C GLY A 405 -18.03 -6.67 4.64
N GLU A 406 -19.14 -5.94 4.81
CA GLU A 406 -20.48 -6.51 4.96
C GLU A 406 -20.95 -7.22 3.69
N LYS A 407 -20.78 -6.59 2.52
CA LYS A 407 -21.18 -7.17 1.25
C LYS A 407 -20.34 -8.38 0.88
N LEU A 408 -19.02 -8.34 1.07
CA LEU A 408 -18.14 -9.48 0.76
C LEU A 408 -18.38 -10.67 1.70
N ASN A 409 -18.80 -10.43 2.94
CA ASN A 409 -19.22 -11.50 3.85
C ASN A 409 -20.51 -12.18 3.39
N SER A 410 -21.46 -11.40 2.84
CA SER A 410 -22.80 -11.87 2.45
C SER A 410 -22.93 -12.28 0.98
N SER A 411 -21.86 -12.18 0.18
CA SER A 411 -21.84 -12.53 -1.24
C SER A 411 -20.54 -13.20 -1.63
N ARG A 412 -20.57 -14.08 -2.64
CA ARG A 412 -19.33 -14.65 -3.20
C ARG A 412 -18.51 -13.60 -3.91
N GLN A 413 -19.19 -12.73 -4.66
CA GLN A 413 -18.58 -11.82 -5.61
C GLN A 413 -18.97 -10.40 -5.26
N LEU A 414 -17.97 -9.54 -5.16
CA LEU A 414 -18.16 -8.12 -4.95
C LEU A 414 -17.46 -7.33 -6.06
N MET A 415 -18.18 -6.41 -6.69
CA MET A 415 -17.59 -5.42 -7.57
C MET A 415 -17.49 -4.07 -6.88
N ILE A 416 -16.28 -3.51 -6.82
CA ILE A 416 -16.04 -2.10 -6.50
C ILE A 416 -16.09 -1.32 -7.80
N TYR A 417 -17.00 -0.37 -7.85
CA TYR A 417 -17.40 0.35 -9.04
C TYR A 417 -17.13 1.85 -8.91
N GLY A 418 -16.86 2.57 -9.99
CA GLY A 418 -16.63 4.03 -9.93
C GLY A 418 -15.70 4.55 -11.03
N LEU A 419 -15.58 5.86 -11.17
CA LEU A 419 -14.71 6.50 -12.16
C LEU A 419 -13.24 6.06 -12.06
N SER A 420 -12.49 6.16 -13.16
CA SER A 420 -11.05 5.89 -13.12
C SER A 420 -10.33 6.80 -12.11
N GLY A 421 -9.32 6.26 -11.42
CA GLY A 421 -8.53 7.01 -10.44
C GLY A 421 -9.24 7.39 -9.13
N ILE A 422 -10.52 7.03 -8.94
CA ILE A 422 -11.30 7.36 -7.73
C ILE A 422 -10.85 6.58 -6.46
N GLY A 423 -9.88 5.68 -6.58
CA GLY A 423 -9.34 4.91 -5.43
C GLY A 423 -9.93 3.51 -5.22
N LYS A 424 -10.50 2.87 -6.25
CA LYS A 424 -11.05 1.50 -6.12
C LYS A 424 -10.00 0.46 -5.69
N SER A 425 -8.84 0.46 -6.36
CA SER A 425 -7.71 -0.42 -6.03
C SER A 425 -7.13 -0.09 -4.65
N TRP A 426 -7.17 1.19 -4.26
CA TRP A 426 -6.76 1.63 -2.93
C TRP A 426 -7.68 1.06 -1.83
N LEU A 427 -9.00 1.13 -2.02
CA LEU A 427 -9.98 0.56 -1.10
C LEU A 427 -9.83 -0.96 -0.96
N ALA A 428 -9.64 -1.67 -2.07
CA ALA A 428 -9.43 -3.11 -2.07
C ALA A 428 -8.13 -3.52 -1.34
N SER A 429 -7.02 -2.83 -1.59
CA SER A 429 -5.74 -3.08 -0.92
C SER A 429 -5.83 -2.79 0.59
N GLU A 430 -6.47 -1.67 0.97
CA GLU A 430 -6.68 -1.34 2.38
C GLU A 430 -7.54 -2.41 3.08
N PHE A 431 -8.62 -2.85 2.43
CA PHE A 431 -9.45 -3.93 2.96
C PHE A 431 -8.65 -5.20 3.22
N ILE A 432 -7.74 -5.58 2.33
CA ILE A 432 -6.87 -6.74 2.54
C ILE A 432 -5.93 -6.52 3.73
N SER A 433 -5.36 -5.33 3.85
CA SER A 433 -4.42 -5.02 4.92
C SER A 433 -5.08 -4.94 6.31
N ARG A 434 -6.39 -4.67 6.40
CA ARG A 434 -7.17 -4.71 7.66
C ARG A 434 -7.90 -6.03 7.90
N TYR A 435 -8.54 -6.57 6.87
CA TYR A 435 -9.49 -7.69 6.95
C TYR A 435 -9.07 -8.94 6.18
N GLY A 436 -7.90 -8.93 5.54
CA GLY A 436 -7.37 -10.06 4.79
C GLY A 436 -7.26 -11.35 5.61
N TRP A 437 -7.07 -11.24 6.92
CA TRP A 437 -7.08 -12.37 7.87
C TRP A 437 -8.32 -13.27 7.77
N ARG A 438 -9.46 -12.76 7.27
CA ARG A 438 -10.69 -13.55 7.05
C ARG A 438 -10.47 -14.68 6.02
N PHE A 439 -9.49 -14.51 5.15
CA PHE A 439 -9.09 -15.43 4.08
C PHE A 439 -7.86 -16.22 4.52
N SER A 440 -8.06 -17.10 5.50
CA SER A 440 -6.99 -17.82 6.19
C SER A 440 -6.07 -18.63 5.29
N ASP A 441 -6.56 -19.05 4.12
CA ASP A 441 -5.85 -19.88 3.15
C ASP A 441 -5.17 -19.04 2.06
N GLY A 442 -5.34 -17.72 2.08
CA GLY A 442 -4.52 -16.79 1.32
C GLY A 442 -5.30 -15.86 0.39
N ILE A 443 -4.55 -14.96 -0.23
CA ILE A 443 -5.07 -13.89 -1.08
C ILE A 443 -4.24 -13.82 -2.35
N VAL A 444 -4.90 -13.83 -3.51
CA VAL A 444 -4.28 -13.58 -4.81
C VAL A 444 -4.80 -12.26 -5.34
N TRP A 445 -3.89 -11.36 -5.70
CA TRP A 445 -4.20 -10.16 -6.47
C TRP A 445 -3.72 -10.34 -7.92
N VAL A 446 -4.60 -10.04 -8.87
CA VAL A 446 -4.28 -10.04 -10.30
C VAL A 446 -4.66 -8.70 -10.87
N GLN A 447 -3.66 -8.01 -11.43
CA GLN A 447 -3.92 -6.83 -12.26
C GLN A 447 -4.28 -7.32 -13.67
N VAL A 448 -5.52 -7.10 -14.05
CA VAL A 448 -6.05 -7.50 -15.36
C VAL A 448 -5.52 -6.56 -16.44
N SER A 449 -5.20 -7.14 -17.58
CA SER A 449 -4.78 -6.47 -18.81
C SER A 449 -5.31 -7.22 -20.03
N GLU A 450 -5.14 -6.64 -21.22
CA GLU A 450 -5.64 -7.24 -22.47
C GLU A 450 -5.05 -8.62 -22.77
N GLN A 451 -3.88 -8.92 -22.19
CA GLN A 451 -3.16 -10.17 -22.38
C GLN A 451 -3.44 -11.23 -21.33
N THR A 452 -4.21 -10.88 -20.28
CA THR A 452 -4.49 -11.79 -19.17
C THR A 452 -5.28 -13.00 -19.64
N ARG A 453 -4.88 -14.19 -19.21
CA ARG A 453 -5.60 -15.46 -19.46
C ARG A 453 -6.17 -16.02 -18.16
N ALA A 454 -7.23 -16.82 -18.26
CA ALA A 454 -7.81 -17.50 -17.12
C ALA A 454 -6.79 -18.44 -16.44
N GLU A 455 -5.97 -19.12 -17.24
CA GLU A 455 -4.92 -20.03 -16.76
C GLU A 455 -3.86 -19.33 -15.91
N ASP A 456 -3.54 -18.06 -16.17
CA ASP A 456 -2.59 -17.30 -15.36
C ASP A 456 -3.11 -17.14 -13.93
N ILE A 457 -4.42 -16.89 -13.79
CA ILE A 457 -5.11 -16.77 -12.50
C ILE A 457 -5.13 -18.12 -11.78
N PHE A 458 -5.42 -19.20 -12.51
CA PHE A 458 -5.43 -20.56 -11.94
C PHE A 458 -4.04 -20.97 -11.45
N ASN A 459 -2.97 -20.60 -12.16
CA ASN A 459 -1.60 -20.83 -11.73
C ASN A 459 -1.24 -20.04 -10.47
N GLN A 460 -1.68 -18.79 -10.35
CA GLN A 460 -1.48 -18.03 -9.11
C GLN A 460 -2.21 -18.68 -7.92
N LEU A 461 -3.41 -19.23 -8.12
CA LEU A 461 -4.12 -19.98 -7.07
C LEU A 461 -3.39 -21.27 -6.69
N ARG A 462 -2.88 -22.03 -7.67
CA ARG A 462 -2.09 -23.25 -7.40
C ARG A 462 -0.83 -22.90 -6.60
N LEU A 463 -0.11 -21.86 -7.00
CA LEU A 463 1.09 -21.41 -6.29
C LEU A 463 0.78 -20.87 -4.90
N LEU A 464 -0.34 -20.17 -4.70
CA LEU A 464 -0.77 -19.72 -3.38
C LEU A 464 -1.06 -20.90 -2.44
N LEU A 465 -1.69 -21.94 -2.96
CA LEU A 465 -2.10 -23.13 -2.21
C LEU A 465 -1.03 -24.22 -2.16
N GLU A 466 0.19 -23.93 -2.61
CA GLU A 466 1.32 -24.87 -2.68
C GLU A 466 1.01 -26.15 -3.48
N LEU A 467 0.17 -26.02 -4.51
CA LEU A 467 -0.23 -27.11 -5.39
C LEU A 467 0.67 -27.18 -6.65
N PRO A 468 0.96 -28.38 -7.17
CA PRO A 468 1.64 -28.52 -8.46
C PRO A 468 0.90 -27.77 -9.57
N LEU A 469 1.62 -27.10 -10.47
CA LEU A 469 1.00 -26.40 -11.62
C LEU A 469 0.19 -27.34 -12.53
N SER A 470 0.49 -28.64 -12.51
CA SER A 470 -0.25 -29.69 -13.22
C SER A 470 -1.59 -30.06 -12.59
N THR A 471 -1.94 -29.50 -11.42
CA THR A 471 -3.19 -29.82 -10.72
C THR A 471 -4.40 -29.48 -11.59
N PRO A 472 -5.27 -30.46 -11.91
CA PRO A 472 -6.46 -30.23 -12.73
C PRO A 472 -7.43 -29.20 -12.12
N LEU A 473 -8.15 -28.45 -12.95
CA LEU A 473 -9.09 -27.43 -12.47
C LEU A 473 -10.20 -28.00 -11.58
N VAL A 474 -10.68 -29.21 -11.87
CA VAL A 474 -11.70 -29.88 -11.04
C VAL A 474 -11.18 -30.16 -9.62
N GLU A 475 -9.90 -30.50 -9.49
CA GLU A 475 -9.27 -30.70 -8.18
C GLU A 475 -9.07 -29.38 -7.45
N LEU A 476 -8.58 -28.34 -8.15
CA LEU A 476 -8.47 -26.99 -7.61
C LEU A 476 -9.82 -26.46 -7.10
N GLU A 477 -10.91 -26.68 -7.86
CA GLU A 477 -12.27 -26.32 -7.45
C GLU A 477 -12.70 -27.02 -6.17
N ASN A 478 -12.45 -28.32 -6.06
CA ASN A 478 -12.79 -29.10 -4.87
C ASN A 478 -12.02 -28.63 -3.64
N ILE A 479 -10.74 -28.27 -3.80
CA ILE A 479 -9.93 -27.69 -2.73
C ILE A 479 -10.52 -26.34 -2.33
N LEU A 480 -10.79 -25.45 -3.28
CA LEU A 480 -11.31 -24.09 -3.01
C LEU A 480 -12.70 -24.07 -2.37
N ARG A 481 -13.50 -25.14 -2.49
CA ARG A 481 -14.78 -25.28 -1.78
C ARG A 481 -14.61 -25.31 -0.26
N GLN A 482 -13.50 -25.85 0.23
CA GLN A 482 -13.23 -26.00 1.68
C GLN A 482 -12.26 -24.95 2.22
N ARG A 483 -11.74 -24.08 1.35
CA ARG A 483 -10.76 -23.05 1.69
C ARG A 483 -11.39 -21.66 1.76
N ARG A 484 -10.73 -20.75 2.47
CA ARG A 484 -11.04 -19.33 2.57
C ARG A 484 -9.96 -18.54 1.84
N VAL A 485 -10.14 -18.40 0.53
CA VAL A 485 -9.25 -17.62 -0.35
C VAL A 485 -9.97 -16.36 -0.83
N LEU A 486 -9.24 -15.23 -0.94
CA LEU A 486 -9.72 -14.05 -1.66
C LEU A 486 -8.99 -13.92 -2.99
N MET A 487 -9.74 -13.90 -4.08
CA MET A 487 -9.24 -13.54 -5.40
C MET A 487 -9.61 -12.08 -5.69
N VAL A 488 -8.63 -11.24 -5.99
CA VAL A 488 -8.85 -9.85 -6.41
C VAL A 488 -8.47 -9.68 -7.87
N LEU A 489 -9.42 -9.21 -8.66
CA LEU A 489 -9.28 -8.91 -10.09
C LEU A 489 -9.33 -7.39 -10.25
N ASP A 490 -8.16 -6.77 -10.22
CA ASP A 490 -8.01 -5.33 -10.32
C ASP A 490 -8.02 -4.89 -11.78
N GLN A 491 -8.71 -3.79 -12.09
CA GLN A 491 -8.86 -3.25 -13.46
C GLN A 491 -9.54 -4.24 -14.41
N ALA A 492 -10.59 -4.90 -13.94
CA ALA A 492 -11.27 -5.95 -14.70
C ALA A 492 -11.96 -5.49 -16.01
N ASN A 493 -11.83 -4.23 -16.43
CA ASN A 493 -12.33 -3.73 -17.71
C ASN A 493 -11.40 -4.06 -18.88
N ASP A 494 -10.14 -4.36 -18.58
CA ASP A 494 -9.09 -4.42 -19.60
C ASP A 494 -8.95 -5.82 -20.20
N TRP A 495 -9.96 -6.71 -20.05
CA TRP A 495 -9.94 -8.03 -20.67
C TRP A 495 -10.00 -7.92 -22.21
N GLY A 496 -8.98 -8.47 -22.88
CA GLY A 496 -8.91 -8.48 -24.34
C GLY A 496 -9.70 -9.61 -25.00
N ASN A 497 -10.06 -10.66 -24.26
CA ASN A 497 -10.68 -11.87 -24.79
C ASN A 497 -11.91 -12.32 -23.99
N VAL A 498 -13.08 -12.34 -24.65
CA VAL A 498 -14.36 -12.77 -24.07
C VAL A 498 -14.36 -14.25 -23.67
N ALA A 499 -13.60 -15.11 -24.38
CA ALA A 499 -13.53 -16.53 -24.08
C ALA A 499 -12.84 -16.79 -22.72
N GLU A 500 -11.73 -16.10 -22.47
CA GLU A 500 -10.98 -16.18 -21.20
C GLU A 500 -11.84 -15.68 -20.03
N LEU A 501 -12.52 -14.55 -20.23
CA LEU A 501 -13.47 -14.00 -19.26
C LEU A 501 -14.60 -15.00 -18.97
N SER A 502 -15.11 -15.66 -20.00
CA SER A 502 -16.18 -16.67 -19.88
C SER A 502 -15.71 -17.92 -19.14
N GLU A 503 -14.49 -18.39 -19.38
CA GLU A 503 -13.89 -19.52 -18.68
C GLU A 503 -13.72 -19.21 -17.19
N LEU A 504 -13.17 -18.04 -16.86
CA LEU A 504 -13.04 -17.59 -15.48
C LEU A 504 -14.41 -17.46 -14.80
N ALA A 505 -15.40 -16.86 -15.48
CA ALA A 505 -16.75 -16.74 -14.96
C ALA A 505 -17.38 -18.11 -14.67
N GLN A 506 -17.21 -19.09 -15.58
CA GLN A 506 -17.66 -20.46 -15.37
C GLN A 506 -16.98 -21.11 -14.16
N PHE A 507 -15.66 -20.99 -14.03
CA PHE A 507 -14.93 -21.47 -12.86
C PHE A 507 -15.47 -20.87 -11.57
N ILE A 508 -15.61 -19.54 -11.50
CA ILE A 508 -16.13 -18.85 -10.32
C ILE A 508 -17.55 -19.32 -9.99
N SER A 509 -18.39 -19.61 -10.99
CA SER A 509 -19.76 -20.12 -10.77
C SER A 509 -19.81 -21.49 -10.08
N ARG A 510 -18.83 -22.37 -10.35
CA ARG A 510 -18.75 -23.75 -9.83
C ARG A 510 -18.28 -23.87 -8.37
N LEU A 511 -17.76 -22.78 -7.80
CA LEU A 511 -17.42 -22.71 -6.37
C LEU A 511 -18.70 -22.85 -5.50
N ASP A 512 -18.58 -23.12 -4.20
CA ASP A 512 -19.73 -23.26 -3.26
C ASP A 512 -20.19 -21.88 -2.75
N PRO A 513 -21.49 -21.48 -2.84
CA PRO A 513 -21.93 -20.13 -2.45
C PRO A 513 -21.81 -19.89 -0.96
N MET A 514 -21.87 -20.97 -0.19
CA MET A 514 -21.69 -20.99 1.26
C MET A 514 -20.24 -21.31 1.66
N GLY A 515 -19.36 -21.56 0.69
CA GLY A 515 -17.93 -21.82 0.91
C GLY A 515 -17.19 -20.60 1.43
N GLY A 516 -15.89 -20.75 1.70
CA GLY A 516 -15.04 -19.67 2.24
C GLY A 516 -14.43 -18.74 1.19
N THR A 517 -14.27 -19.22 -0.05
CA THR A 517 -13.60 -18.49 -1.13
C THR A 517 -14.47 -17.35 -1.67
N ARG A 518 -13.86 -16.18 -1.90
CA ARG A 518 -14.50 -14.95 -2.38
C ARG A 518 -13.76 -14.34 -3.56
N VAL A 519 -14.48 -13.58 -4.38
CA VAL A 519 -13.92 -12.82 -5.50
C VAL A 519 -14.28 -11.34 -5.33
N MET A 520 -13.28 -10.49 -5.47
CA MET A 520 -13.42 -9.04 -5.48
C MET A 520 -12.93 -8.51 -6.82
N LEU A 521 -13.67 -7.59 -7.41
CA LEU A 521 -13.31 -6.97 -8.68
C LEU A 521 -13.28 -5.46 -8.54
N THR A 522 -12.34 -4.79 -9.20
CA THR A 522 -12.39 -3.33 -9.35
C THR A 522 -12.70 -2.98 -10.80
N SER A 523 -13.65 -2.06 -11.00
CA SER A 523 -14.13 -1.74 -12.34
C SER A 523 -14.70 -0.33 -12.48
N TRP A 524 -14.70 0.22 -13.70
CA TRP A 524 -15.36 1.48 -14.04
C TRP A 524 -16.58 1.30 -14.95
N GLU A 525 -16.78 0.14 -15.58
CA GLU A 525 -18.07 -0.30 -16.17
C GLU A 525 -18.56 -1.64 -15.59
N SER A 526 -19.87 -1.89 -15.67
CA SER A 526 -20.42 -3.21 -15.34
C SER A 526 -19.91 -4.20 -16.38
N ILE A 527 -19.25 -5.26 -15.90
CA ILE A 527 -18.66 -6.29 -16.76
C ILE A 527 -19.70 -7.40 -16.93
N LEU A 528 -20.33 -7.44 -18.10
CA LEU A 528 -21.28 -8.48 -18.50
C LEU A 528 -20.63 -9.87 -18.32
N GLY A 529 -21.36 -10.80 -17.70
CA GLY A 529 -20.90 -12.18 -17.44
C GLY A 529 -20.24 -12.41 -16.06
N LEU A 530 -19.49 -11.45 -15.52
CA LEU A 530 -19.03 -11.50 -14.12
C LEU A 530 -20.02 -10.82 -13.15
N SER A 531 -20.69 -9.76 -13.60
CA SER A 531 -21.69 -9.02 -12.79
C SER A 531 -23.10 -9.62 -12.83
N ASP A 532 -23.44 -10.40 -13.86
CA ASP A 532 -24.77 -11.03 -14.01
C ASP A 532 -24.93 -12.35 -13.25
N MET A 533 -23.89 -12.79 -12.54
CA MET A 533 -23.92 -14.01 -11.75
C MET A 533 -24.81 -13.85 -10.52
N SER A 534 -25.69 -14.82 -10.28
CA SER A 534 -26.62 -14.80 -9.14
C SER A 534 -25.88 -14.60 -7.82
N GLY A 535 -26.13 -13.46 -7.15
CA GLY A 535 -25.56 -13.15 -5.84
C GLY A 535 -24.36 -12.19 -5.83
N ALA A 536 -23.94 -11.63 -6.97
CA ALA A 536 -22.98 -10.53 -7.00
C ALA A 536 -23.52 -9.28 -6.28
N ARG A 537 -22.63 -8.54 -5.61
CA ARG A 537 -22.95 -7.28 -4.93
C ARG A 537 -22.06 -6.17 -5.45
N ASP A 538 -22.65 -4.99 -5.64
CA ASP A 538 -21.92 -3.83 -6.10
C ASP A 538 -21.70 -2.83 -4.96
N LEU A 539 -20.52 -2.23 -4.95
CA LEU A 539 -20.15 -1.09 -4.12
C LEU A 539 -19.74 0.04 -5.05
N THR A 540 -20.50 1.12 -5.08
CA THR A 540 -20.15 2.30 -5.91
C THR A 540 -19.31 3.26 -5.08
N LEU A 541 -18.09 3.51 -5.54
CA LEU A 541 -17.15 4.46 -4.98
C LEU A 541 -17.35 5.83 -5.64
N VAL A 542 -17.35 6.85 -4.80
CA VAL A 542 -17.57 8.24 -5.16
C VAL A 542 -16.36 9.07 -4.73
N GLU A 543 -16.38 10.37 -5.03
CA GLU A 543 -15.38 11.32 -4.60
C GLU A 543 -15.23 11.30 -3.07
N MET A 544 -14.03 11.63 -2.58
CA MET A 544 -13.76 11.67 -1.14
C MET A 544 -14.64 12.73 -0.49
N GLN A 545 -14.98 12.53 0.79
CA GLN A 545 -15.56 13.61 1.57
C GLN A 545 -14.53 14.74 1.70
N PRO A 546 -14.96 16.03 1.77
CA PRO A 546 -14.03 17.15 1.84
C PRO A 546 -12.99 17.03 2.96
N ALA A 547 -13.40 16.55 4.15
CA ALA A 547 -12.51 16.33 5.28
C ALA A 547 -11.46 15.23 5.02
N ASP A 548 -11.85 14.15 4.33
CA ASP A 548 -10.93 13.07 3.96
C ASP A 548 -9.93 13.53 2.91
N ALA A 549 -10.38 14.32 1.92
CA ALA A 549 -9.52 14.91 0.89
C ALA A 549 -8.51 15.89 1.49
N GLU A 550 -8.94 16.75 2.41
CA GLU A 550 -8.07 17.67 3.15
C GLU A 550 -7.02 16.89 3.96
N THR A 551 -7.43 15.83 4.66
CA THR A 551 -6.52 14.97 5.42
C THR A 551 -5.48 14.29 4.51
N LEU A 552 -5.89 13.82 3.34
CA LEU A 552 -4.98 13.22 2.34
C LEU A 552 -3.97 14.25 1.85
N ILE A 553 -4.44 15.45 1.53
CA ILE A 553 -3.58 16.55 1.07
C ILE A 553 -2.59 16.93 2.16
N GLN A 554 -3.03 17.12 3.40
CA GLN A 554 -2.14 17.46 4.53
C GLN A 554 -1.06 16.39 4.74
N LYS A 555 -1.42 15.11 4.69
CA LYS A 555 -0.46 14.01 4.76
C LYS A 555 0.58 14.09 3.64
N LEU A 556 0.12 14.24 2.40
CA LEU A 556 1.01 14.32 1.24
C LEU A 556 1.86 15.60 1.24
N ILE A 557 1.35 16.72 1.74
CA ILE A 557 2.14 17.96 1.91
C ILE A 557 3.38 17.70 2.79
N VAL A 558 3.19 16.97 3.89
CA VAL A 558 4.31 16.59 4.78
C VAL A 558 5.26 15.63 4.07
N ASP A 559 4.72 14.59 3.42
CA ASP A 559 5.52 13.57 2.72
C ASP A 559 6.35 14.15 1.55
N HIS A 560 5.88 15.25 0.95
CA HIS A 560 6.52 15.94 -0.19
C HIS A 560 7.26 17.24 0.18
N ASP A 561 7.38 17.57 1.47
CA ASP A 561 8.06 18.78 1.99
C ASP A 561 7.49 20.11 1.46
N LEU A 562 6.15 20.20 1.35
CA LEU A 562 5.42 21.38 0.84
C LEU A 562 4.79 22.25 1.95
N THR A 563 5.28 22.11 3.19
CA THR A 563 4.60 22.70 4.37
C THR A 563 4.61 24.24 4.31
N ALA A 564 5.62 24.85 3.70
CA ALA A 564 5.74 26.31 3.62
C ALA A 564 4.71 26.91 2.66
N GLU A 565 4.48 26.24 1.53
CA GLU A 565 3.57 26.61 0.45
C GLU A 565 2.10 26.58 0.91
N PHE A 566 1.77 25.70 1.85
CA PHE A 566 0.42 25.50 2.37
C PHE A 566 0.21 26.07 3.78
N SER A 567 0.98 27.10 4.16
CA SER A 567 0.86 27.74 5.48
C SER A 567 -0.46 28.52 5.70
N ASP A 568 -1.18 28.89 4.63
CA ASP A 568 -2.49 29.54 4.69
C ASP A 568 -3.63 28.52 4.50
N ALA A 569 -4.52 28.42 5.51
CA ALA A 569 -5.69 27.55 5.47
C ALA A 569 -6.67 27.86 4.31
N THR A 570 -6.71 29.11 3.84
CA THR A 570 -7.52 29.53 2.69
C THR A 570 -7.00 28.92 1.40
N VAL A 571 -5.69 28.91 1.24
CA VAL A 571 -4.99 28.35 0.08
C VAL A 571 -5.18 26.83 0.05
N LEU A 572 -5.04 26.16 1.20
CA LEU A 572 -5.34 24.74 1.33
C LEU A 572 -6.78 24.43 0.90
N ARG A 573 -7.78 25.17 1.39
CA ARG A 573 -9.18 24.96 1.01
C ARG A 573 -9.41 25.13 -0.49
N GLN A 574 -8.87 26.19 -1.09
CA GLN A 574 -8.98 26.42 -2.54
C GLN A 574 -8.35 25.26 -3.33
N PHE A 575 -7.19 24.79 -2.91
CA PHE A 575 -6.50 23.66 -3.52
C PHE A 575 -7.33 22.37 -3.43
N VAL A 576 -7.87 22.05 -2.25
CA VAL A 576 -8.75 20.90 -2.04
C VAL A 576 -9.94 20.94 -2.99
N GLU A 577 -10.61 22.09 -3.12
CA GLU A 577 -11.75 22.26 -4.01
C GLU A 577 -11.38 22.07 -5.50
N LYS A 578 -10.24 22.60 -5.95
CA LYS A 578 -9.78 22.44 -7.35
C LYS A 578 -9.44 21.00 -7.72
N THR A 579 -9.06 20.17 -6.76
CA THR A 579 -8.79 18.74 -6.99
C THR A 579 -10.06 17.89 -7.11
N ALA A 580 -11.24 18.51 -7.02
CA ALA A 580 -12.52 17.82 -7.12
C ALA A 580 -12.64 16.63 -6.15
N PHE A 581 -11.96 16.70 -4.99
CA PHE A 581 -11.91 15.66 -3.96
C PHE A 581 -11.55 14.27 -4.50
N THR A 582 -10.76 14.20 -5.57
CA THR A 582 -10.47 12.96 -6.28
C THR A 582 -9.02 12.54 -6.08
N PRO A 583 -8.74 11.31 -5.58
CA PRO A 583 -7.38 10.90 -5.18
C PRO A 583 -6.30 11.07 -6.25
N TRP A 584 -6.56 10.69 -7.51
CA TRP A 584 -5.57 10.82 -8.57
C TRP A 584 -5.25 12.29 -8.90
N LEU A 585 -6.27 13.15 -8.87
CA LEU A 585 -6.11 14.58 -9.18
C LEU A 585 -5.45 15.32 -8.02
N ILE A 586 -5.72 14.91 -6.77
CA ILE A 586 -4.98 15.38 -5.59
C ILE A 586 -3.48 15.11 -5.73
N LYS A 587 -3.11 13.85 -6.05
CA LYS A 587 -1.70 13.46 -6.21
C LYS A 587 -1.04 14.22 -7.34
N GLU A 588 -1.73 14.37 -8.47
CA GLU A 588 -1.18 15.11 -9.60
C GLU A 588 -1.02 16.61 -9.29
N ALA A 589 -2.03 17.22 -8.66
CA ALA A 589 -1.97 18.62 -8.26
C ALA A 589 -0.78 18.90 -7.32
N LEU A 590 -0.52 18.02 -6.36
CA LEU A 590 0.62 18.18 -5.44
C LEU A 590 1.94 17.97 -6.16
N ARG A 591 2.02 17.02 -7.10
CA ARG A 591 3.18 16.82 -7.96
C ARG A 591 3.49 18.08 -8.79
N LEU A 592 2.46 18.72 -9.35
CA LEU A 592 2.61 19.98 -10.09
C LEU A 592 3.06 21.12 -9.16
N ALA A 593 2.48 21.21 -7.96
CA ALA A 593 2.87 22.23 -6.98
C ALA A 593 4.34 22.08 -6.57
N GLN A 594 4.83 20.84 -6.47
CA GLN A 594 6.23 20.54 -6.18
C GLN A 594 7.19 20.93 -7.32
N LEU A 595 6.76 20.84 -8.57
CA LEU A 595 7.61 21.12 -9.73
C LEU A 595 7.62 22.60 -10.12
N ASP A 596 6.44 23.19 -10.24
CA ASP A 596 6.25 24.51 -10.85
C ASP A 596 5.76 25.57 -9.85
N GLY A 597 5.53 25.17 -8.59
CA GLY A 597 4.99 26.01 -7.54
C GLY A 597 3.47 26.00 -7.47
N LEU A 598 2.92 26.40 -6.33
CA LEU A 598 1.50 26.29 -6.03
C LEU A 598 0.59 27.13 -6.94
N GLU A 599 0.99 28.35 -7.26
CA GLU A 599 0.22 29.23 -8.15
C GLU A 599 0.09 28.62 -9.55
N ALA A 600 1.19 28.11 -10.12
CA ALA A 600 1.20 27.46 -11.43
C ALA A 600 0.35 26.18 -11.42
N ALA A 601 0.42 25.38 -10.36
CA ALA A 601 -0.43 24.19 -10.22
C ALA A 601 -1.92 24.54 -10.16
N LEU A 602 -2.30 25.58 -9.41
CA LEU A 602 -3.69 26.04 -9.33
C LEU A 602 -4.20 26.60 -10.66
N GLU A 603 -3.35 27.27 -11.44
CA GLU A 603 -3.65 27.75 -12.79
C GLU A 603 -3.77 26.59 -13.78
N ASP A 604 -2.89 25.59 -13.70
CA ASP A 604 -2.92 24.40 -14.54
C ASP A 604 -4.18 23.56 -14.28
N LEU A 605 -4.60 23.37 -13.03
CA LEU A 605 -5.86 22.70 -12.72
C LEU A 605 -7.09 23.42 -13.30
N GLU A 606 -7.02 24.74 -13.44
CA GLU A 606 -8.09 25.52 -14.06
C GLU A 606 -8.06 25.48 -15.57
N THR A 607 -6.88 25.58 -16.17
CA THR A 607 -6.69 25.76 -17.61
C THR A 607 -6.39 24.45 -18.36
N LEU A 608 -6.07 23.38 -17.63
CA LEU A 608 -5.63 22.06 -18.09
C LEU A 608 -4.59 22.17 -19.21
N THR A 609 -3.33 22.42 -18.86
CA THR A 609 -2.19 22.36 -19.79
C THR A 609 -2.12 21.00 -20.51
N ALA A 610 -1.24 20.89 -21.52
CA ALA A 610 -1.12 19.70 -22.35
C ALA A 610 -0.86 18.41 -21.54
N ASP A 611 -0.10 18.49 -20.45
CA ASP A 611 0.24 17.33 -19.63
C ASP A 611 -0.93 16.93 -18.71
N THR A 612 -1.57 17.89 -18.06
CA THR A 612 -2.76 17.62 -17.23
C THR A 612 -3.94 17.13 -18.08
N THR A 613 -4.13 17.69 -19.29
CA THR A 613 -5.11 17.20 -20.27
C THR A 613 -4.90 15.72 -20.62
N ARG A 614 -3.65 15.25 -20.80
CA ARG A 614 -3.37 13.84 -21.08
C ARG A 614 -3.82 12.92 -19.94
N LEU A 615 -3.73 13.37 -18.69
CA LEU A 615 -4.18 12.61 -17.54
C LEU A 615 -5.71 12.53 -17.47
N PHE A 616 -6.41 13.62 -17.79
CA PHE A 616 -7.86 13.58 -17.96
C PHE A 616 -8.29 12.66 -19.11
N GLU A 617 -7.56 12.61 -20.23
CA GLU A 617 -7.83 11.64 -21.29
C GLU A 617 -7.68 10.20 -20.80
N ARG A 618 -6.67 9.92 -19.96
CA ARG A 618 -6.47 8.60 -19.34
C ARG A 618 -7.59 8.21 -18.37
N HIS A 619 -8.08 9.15 -17.56
CA HIS A 619 -9.04 8.85 -16.49
C HIS A 619 -10.51 9.02 -16.89
N VAL A 620 -10.84 9.98 -17.77
CA VAL A 620 -12.21 10.25 -18.22
C VAL A 620 -12.37 9.95 -19.71
N GLY A 621 -11.39 10.35 -20.53
CA GLY A 621 -11.44 10.26 -21.99
C GLY A 621 -11.71 8.85 -22.50
N VAL A 622 -11.05 7.83 -21.95
CA VAL A 622 -11.28 6.41 -22.32
C VAL A 622 -12.75 6.00 -22.18
N GLN A 623 -13.40 6.39 -21.07
CA GLN A 623 -14.81 6.06 -20.81
C GLN A 623 -15.74 6.85 -21.76
N TYR A 624 -15.41 8.11 -22.02
CA TYR A 624 -16.14 8.99 -22.93
C TYR A 624 -16.07 8.52 -24.39
N GLN A 625 -14.90 8.10 -24.86
CA GLN A 625 -14.68 7.66 -26.25
C GLN A 625 -15.42 6.35 -26.58
N LYS A 626 -15.72 5.52 -25.58
CA LYS A 626 -16.55 4.31 -25.73
C LYS A 626 -18.05 4.60 -25.91
N LEU A 627 -18.51 5.84 -25.74
CA LEU A 627 -19.89 6.23 -26.00
C LEU A 627 -20.16 6.42 -27.50
N SER A 628 -21.41 6.23 -27.92
CA SER A 628 -21.83 6.63 -29.26
C SER A 628 -21.81 8.15 -29.43
N ALA A 629 -21.50 8.65 -30.63
CA ALA A 629 -21.46 10.09 -30.91
C ALA A 629 -22.72 10.87 -30.48
N PRO A 630 -23.97 10.34 -30.64
CA PRO A 630 -25.16 11.01 -30.12
C PRO A 630 -25.17 11.11 -28.58
N THR A 631 -24.67 10.08 -27.88
CA THR A 631 -24.60 10.08 -26.41
C THR A 631 -23.53 11.02 -25.89
N GLN A 632 -22.41 11.14 -26.61
CA GLN A 632 -21.36 12.13 -26.34
C GLN A 632 -21.91 13.55 -26.44
N ALA A 633 -22.57 13.89 -27.56
CA ALA A 633 -23.19 15.19 -27.76
C ALA A 633 -24.27 15.48 -26.69
N PHE A 634 -25.04 14.47 -26.30
CA PHE A 634 -26.02 14.60 -25.23
C PHE A 634 -25.36 14.90 -23.88
N LEU A 635 -24.27 14.22 -23.51
CA LEU A 635 -23.51 14.52 -22.29
C LEU A 635 -22.92 15.93 -22.32
N CYS A 636 -22.36 16.37 -23.46
CA CYS A 636 -21.89 17.74 -23.63
C CYS A 636 -22.99 18.77 -23.38
N ARG A 637 -24.23 18.52 -23.81
CA ARG A 637 -25.36 19.42 -23.49
C ARG A 637 -25.69 19.43 -22.00
N LEU A 638 -25.68 18.27 -21.34
CA LEU A 638 -25.96 18.20 -19.89
C LEU A 638 -24.95 18.98 -19.05
N GLN A 639 -23.73 19.23 -19.56
CA GLN A 639 -22.73 20.03 -18.85
C GLN A 639 -23.18 21.47 -18.54
N GLY A 640 -24.14 22.00 -19.31
CA GLY A 640 -24.72 23.33 -19.10
C GLY A 640 -25.71 23.40 -17.94
N LEU A 641 -26.11 22.25 -17.38
CA LEU A 641 -27.00 22.17 -16.23
C LEU A 641 -26.23 22.20 -14.91
N SER A 642 -26.79 22.87 -13.90
CA SER A 642 -26.40 22.71 -12.50
C SER A 642 -26.65 21.27 -12.02
N ASP A 643 -25.83 20.77 -11.11
CA ASP A 643 -26.02 19.42 -10.54
C ASP A 643 -27.36 19.26 -9.81
N GLY A 644 -27.85 18.03 -9.72
CA GLY A 644 -29.14 17.72 -9.09
C GLY A 644 -30.35 17.93 -10.01
N PHE A 645 -30.22 17.67 -11.31
CA PHE A 645 -31.32 17.82 -12.26
C PHE A 645 -32.18 16.54 -12.37
N ASP A 646 -33.49 16.67 -12.57
CA ASP A 646 -34.38 15.51 -12.65
C ASP A 646 -34.60 14.97 -14.07
N ARG A 647 -35.26 13.81 -14.17
CA ARG A 647 -35.53 13.15 -15.46
C ARG A 647 -36.42 13.97 -16.40
N ARG A 648 -37.32 14.81 -15.87
CA ARG A 648 -38.28 15.57 -16.69
C ARG A 648 -37.56 16.73 -17.37
N LEU A 649 -36.66 17.40 -16.66
CA LEU A 649 -35.79 18.42 -17.26
C LEU A 649 -34.94 17.81 -18.37
N VAL A 650 -34.34 16.65 -18.13
CA VAL A 650 -33.56 15.94 -19.15
C VAL A 650 -34.41 15.59 -20.39
N GLN A 651 -35.67 15.17 -20.19
CA GLN A 651 -36.59 14.88 -21.29
C GLN A 651 -37.02 16.12 -22.07
N ALA A 652 -37.08 17.29 -21.41
CA ALA A 652 -37.36 18.56 -22.07
C ALA A 652 -36.20 19.00 -22.99
N ILE A 653 -34.97 18.68 -22.61
CA ILE A 653 -33.76 18.93 -23.41
C ILE A 653 -33.66 17.90 -24.55
N ASP A 654 -33.92 16.63 -24.25
CA ASP A 654 -33.87 15.54 -25.23
C ASP A 654 -34.95 14.48 -24.96
N SER A 655 -35.93 14.43 -25.88
CA SER A 655 -37.04 13.48 -25.81
C SER A 655 -36.63 12.01 -25.93
N GLN A 656 -35.46 11.71 -26.49
CA GLN A 656 -34.91 10.35 -26.63
C GLN A 656 -33.79 10.03 -25.60
N SER A 657 -33.74 10.78 -24.49
CA SER A 657 -32.73 10.66 -23.44
C SER A 657 -32.63 9.33 -22.70
N ARG A 658 -33.62 8.42 -22.79
CA ARG A 658 -33.67 7.21 -21.93
C ARG A 658 -32.46 6.29 -22.13
N GLU A 659 -32.09 6.02 -23.38
CA GLU A 659 -30.97 5.13 -23.68
C GLU A 659 -29.63 5.81 -23.39
N HIS A 660 -29.51 7.11 -23.70
CA HIS A 660 -28.34 7.91 -23.35
C HIS A 660 -28.08 7.92 -21.84
N LEU A 661 -29.11 8.20 -21.03
CA LEU A 661 -29.02 8.17 -19.57
C LEU A 661 -28.54 6.80 -19.06
N ARG A 662 -29.05 5.71 -19.64
CA ARG A 662 -28.63 4.36 -19.26
C ARG A 662 -27.14 4.14 -19.53
N GLN A 663 -26.66 4.50 -20.72
CA GLN A 663 -25.26 4.33 -21.11
C GLN A 663 -24.30 5.19 -20.29
N LEU A 664 -24.71 6.42 -19.94
CA LEU A 664 -23.92 7.33 -19.11
C LEU A 664 -23.80 6.82 -17.66
N ILE A 665 -24.88 6.31 -17.08
CA ILE A 665 -24.88 5.74 -15.72
C ILE A 665 -24.04 4.47 -15.67
N GLN A 666 -24.18 3.58 -16.67
CA GLN A 666 -23.41 2.34 -16.77
C GLN A 666 -21.90 2.56 -16.98
N ARG A 667 -21.47 3.78 -17.28
CA ARG A 667 -20.06 4.16 -17.42
C ARG A 667 -19.60 5.18 -16.38
N GLN A 668 -20.43 5.47 -15.38
CA GLN A 668 -20.15 6.46 -14.33
C GLN A 668 -19.89 7.88 -14.84
N LEU A 669 -20.27 8.21 -16.07
CA LEU A 669 -20.18 9.57 -16.61
C LEU A 669 -21.38 10.43 -16.17
N LEU A 670 -22.39 9.80 -15.57
CA LEU A 670 -23.52 10.45 -14.92
C LEU A 670 -23.92 9.62 -13.70
N ARG A 671 -24.12 10.26 -12.55
CA ARG A 671 -24.64 9.62 -11.34
C ARG A 671 -26.14 9.84 -11.24
N ARG A 672 -26.84 8.87 -10.65
CA ARG A 672 -28.24 9.01 -10.27
C ARG A 672 -28.41 8.74 -8.78
N GLU A 673 -28.85 9.74 -8.04
CA GLU A 673 -29.21 9.64 -6.63
C GLU A 673 -30.72 9.90 -6.53
N ASP A 674 -31.47 8.88 -6.12
CA ASP A 674 -32.94 8.87 -6.13
C ASP A 674 -33.57 9.23 -7.49
N ARG A 675 -34.01 10.50 -7.61
CA ARG A 675 -34.68 11.06 -8.79
C ARG A 675 -33.83 12.11 -9.51
N LEU A 676 -32.66 12.44 -8.96
CA LEU A 676 -31.78 13.47 -9.47
C LEU A 676 -30.56 12.85 -10.14
N TYR A 677 -30.00 13.61 -11.08
CA TYR A 677 -28.81 13.30 -11.83
C TYR A 677 -27.74 14.36 -11.57
N THR A 678 -26.50 13.90 -11.50
CA THR A 678 -25.33 14.72 -11.21
C THR A 678 -24.20 14.30 -12.15
N ILE A 679 -23.48 15.27 -12.71
CA ILE A 679 -22.28 14.97 -13.50
C ILE A 679 -21.10 14.97 -12.53
N PRO A 680 -20.30 13.90 -12.45
CA PRO A 680 -19.14 13.87 -11.58
C PRO A 680 -18.21 15.08 -11.84
N PRO A 681 -17.65 15.72 -10.81
CA PRO A 681 -16.87 16.95 -10.97
C PRO A 681 -15.72 16.83 -11.98
N THR A 682 -14.97 15.73 -11.96
CA THR A 682 -13.87 15.48 -12.91
C THR A 682 -14.35 15.29 -14.35
N VAL A 683 -15.52 14.68 -14.54
CA VAL A 683 -16.16 14.58 -15.87
C VAL A 683 -16.58 15.96 -16.36
N ARG A 684 -17.16 16.79 -15.48
CA ARG A 684 -17.56 18.15 -15.83
C ARG A 684 -16.36 19.04 -16.18
N LEU A 685 -15.27 18.94 -15.43
CA LEU A 685 -14.00 19.63 -15.73
C LEU A 685 -13.46 19.21 -17.10
N TYR A 686 -13.43 17.90 -17.38
CA TYR A 686 -13.02 17.38 -18.69
C TYR A 686 -13.87 17.93 -19.83
N LEU A 687 -15.20 17.91 -19.70
CA LEU A 687 -16.12 18.40 -20.74
C LEU A 687 -15.95 19.89 -21.01
N ARG A 688 -15.86 20.71 -19.95
CA ARG A 688 -15.72 22.17 -20.10
C ARG A 688 -14.44 22.56 -20.84
N GLN A 689 -13.38 21.80 -20.64
CA GLN A 689 -12.08 22.10 -21.24
C GLN A 689 -11.95 21.52 -22.64
N ARG A 690 -12.40 20.29 -22.85
CA ARG A 690 -12.24 19.61 -24.15
C ARG A 690 -13.35 19.93 -25.15
N TYR A 691 -14.57 20.14 -24.67
CA TYR A 691 -15.79 20.34 -25.43
C TYR A 691 -16.64 21.48 -24.84
N PRO A 692 -16.10 22.71 -24.78
CA PRO A 692 -16.83 23.86 -24.22
C PRO A 692 -18.11 24.12 -25.01
N LEU A 693 -19.18 24.47 -24.30
CA LEU A 693 -20.40 24.97 -24.93
C LEU A 693 -20.15 26.37 -25.48
N SER A 694 -20.63 26.63 -26.69
CA SER A 694 -20.76 28.00 -27.19
C SER A 694 -21.83 28.76 -26.40
N GLU A 695 -21.73 30.09 -26.39
CA GLU A 695 -22.72 30.98 -25.75
C GLU A 695 -24.15 30.69 -26.25
N ALA A 696 -24.31 30.45 -27.56
CA ALA A 696 -25.60 30.10 -28.16
C ALA A 696 -26.16 28.74 -27.70
N GLU A 697 -25.29 27.76 -27.45
CA GLU A 697 -25.70 26.45 -26.91
C GLU A 697 -26.11 26.57 -25.44
N GLN A 698 -25.38 27.35 -24.65
CA GLN A 698 -25.73 27.63 -23.25
C GLN A 698 -27.07 28.38 -23.17
N ASP A 699 -27.26 29.43 -23.97
CA ASP A 699 -28.53 30.18 -24.05
C ASP A 699 -29.72 29.26 -24.39
N THR A 700 -29.50 28.31 -25.29
CA THR A 700 -30.53 27.34 -25.67
C THR A 700 -30.91 26.45 -24.48
N ILE A 701 -29.93 25.98 -23.72
CA ILE A 701 -30.13 25.17 -22.51
C ILE A 701 -30.86 26.01 -21.45
N ASP A 702 -30.43 27.24 -21.20
CA ASP A 702 -31.02 28.13 -20.20
C ASP A 702 -32.49 28.43 -20.53
N GLN A 703 -32.81 28.67 -21.80
CA GLN A 703 -34.20 28.85 -22.25
C GLN A 703 -35.05 27.59 -22.03
N GLN A 704 -34.50 26.40 -22.25
CA GLN A 704 -35.20 25.14 -21.98
C GLN A 704 -35.42 24.92 -20.47
N VAL A 705 -34.44 25.25 -19.64
CA VAL A 705 -34.53 25.21 -18.17
C VAL A 705 -35.62 26.17 -17.69
N ILE A 706 -35.62 27.42 -18.17
CA ILE A 706 -36.65 28.41 -17.82
C ILE A 706 -38.05 27.90 -18.21
N ARG A 707 -38.21 27.37 -19.42
CA ARG A 707 -39.50 26.80 -19.86
C ARG A 707 -39.94 25.64 -18.97
N TYR A 708 -39.02 24.77 -18.59
CA TYR A 708 -39.30 23.66 -17.67
C TYR A 708 -39.82 24.17 -16.33
N TRP A 709 -39.15 25.16 -15.72
CA TRP A 709 -39.57 25.75 -14.44
C TRP A 709 -40.93 26.44 -14.52
N VAL A 710 -41.20 27.15 -15.63
CA VAL A 710 -42.50 27.79 -15.86
C VAL A 710 -43.62 26.75 -16.01
N GLN A 711 -43.37 25.65 -16.70
CA GLN A 711 -44.35 24.57 -16.91
C GLN A 711 -44.53 23.67 -15.69
N ALA A 712 -43.48 23.45 -14.89
CA ALA A 712 -43.53 22.64 -13.68
C ALA A 712 -44.30 23.32 -12.53
N GLY A 713 -44.64 24.61 -12.66
CA GLY A 713 -45.36 25.39 -11.68
C GLY A 713 -44.47 25.68 -10.47
N GLY A 714 -43.78 26.83 -10.51
CA GLY A 714 -42.80 27.28 -9.51
C GLY A 714 -42.96 26.69 -8.10
N ALA A 715 -42.22 25.62 -7.84
CA ALA A 715 -42.02 25.07 -6.50
C ALA A 715 -40.51 25.08 -6.26
N LYS A 716 -40.13 25.96 -5.33
CA LYS A 716 -38.80 26.36 -4.83
C LYS A 716 -37.59 25.54 -5.26
#